data_AF-A0A8J5N7K7-F1
#
_entry.id   AF-A0A8J5N7K7-F1
#
_cell.length_a   1.000
_cell.length_b   1.000
_cell.length_c   1.000
_cell.angle_alpha   90.00
_cell.angle_beta   90.00
_cell.angle_gamma   90.00
#
_symmetry.space_group_name_H-M   'P 1'
#
loop_
_entity.id
_entity.type
_entity.pdbx_description
1 polymer ?
#
loop_
_entity_poly.entity_id
_entity_poly.type
_entity_poly.pdbx_seq_one_letter_code
_entity_poly.pdbx_strand_id
1 'polypeptide(L)'
;MKVCGWVEPSSLGRTFTHEHLCKKFDLTYIPPKAEDKHMVNAEFSLENIGWIRQNPYSHKPNLNFTGPQVKAAVMNDIEELKKLGGGTIVENSNEGLNRNVSFMREISLKHGVNIIAGTGYYVKDTQTRETLGLSVEAMVNSMTTELTLGCGDTPDIKCGIIGEIGCSWPLYAGETQECTGCPVMFHPGRHYNAPEEIFRIYTEAGGDAKKMVMGHLDRTIHKLDALVEYASLGSYCEYDLFGIEISHYQLDKSLDMPSDAQRIARIKHLVDNGFGDKILMAHDIHTVHRLKAYGGHGYGHILKNVVPKMLDRGLSQEAIDKILISNPSTWLTFSNSLGRTFTHEHLCMEFDFTYVPPKAEDKHMVNAEFSLENIGWIRQNPYSHKPNLKFTGPQVKAAVMNDIEEFKKLGGGTIVENSNEGLNRNVSFMREISLKHGVNIIAGTGYYVKDTQTRETLGLSVEAMVNSMTPELTLGCGDTPDIKCGIIGEIGCSWPLYDFERKTIQAAGETQECTGCPVMFHPGRHYNAPEEIFRIYTEAGGDAKKMVMGHLDRTIHKLDALVEYASLGSYCEYDLFGIEISHYQLDRSVDMPSDAQRIARIKHLVDNGFGDKILVAHDIHTVHRLKAYGGHGYGHILKNVVPKMLDRGLSQEAIDKILISNPSTWLTFS
;
A
#
# COMPACT_ATOMS: atom_id res chain seq x y z
N MET A 1 -3.11 8.12 3.26
CA MET A 1 -2.06 9.19 3.32
C MET A 1 -2.73 10.55 3.42
N LYS A 2 -2.32 11.43 4.35
CA LYS A 2 -2.71 12.86 4.39
C LYS A 2 -1.49 13.74 4.12
N VAL A 3 -1.69 15.04 3.88
CA VAL A 3 -0.60 15.99 3.58
C VAL A 3 0.43 16.14 4.72
N CYS A 4 0.12 15.66 5.93
CA CYS A 4 1.03 15.62 7.08
C CYS A 4 1.54 14.19 7.41
N GLY A 5 1.43 13.24 6.48
CA GLY A 5 1.89 11.85 6.65
C GLY A 5 0.76 10.84 6.79
N TRP A 6 1.06 9.65 7.33
CA TRP A 6 0.05 8.62 7.53
C TRP A 6 -0.94 8.98 8.65
N VAL A 7 -2.17 8.48 8.50
CA VAL A 7 -3.24 8.59 9.49
C VAL A 7 -3.99 7.27 9.51
N GLU A 8 -4.27 6.76 10.69
CA GLU A 8 -5.06 5.54 10.86
C GLU A 8 -6.48 5.75 10.33
N PRO A 9 -7.07 4.78 9.61
CA PRO A 9 -8.43 4.90 9.08
C PRO A 9 -9.49 5.25 10.14
N SER A 10 -9.32 4.74 11.37
CA SER A 10 -10.20 5.02 12.51
C SER A 10 -10.14 6.48 12.99
N SER A 11 -9.07 7.20 12.64
CA SER A 11 -8.81 8.59 13.05
C SER A 11 -9.27 9.64 12.02
N LEU A 12 -9.86 9.21 10.90
CA LEU A 12 -10.37 10.12 9.87
C LEU A 12 -11.61 10.89 10.33
N GLY A 13 -12.47 10.29 11.15
CA GLY A 13 -13.71 10.90 11.60
C GLY A 13 -14.67 11.23 10.45
N ARG A 14 -15.52 12.25 10.63
CA ARG A 14 -16.44 12.70 9.58
C ARG A 14 -15.67 13.30 8.41
N THR A 15 -15.85 12.74 7.23
CA THR A 15 -15.04 12.98 6.04
C THR A 15 -15.89 13.52 4.91
N PHE A 16 -15.41 14.59 4.26
CA PHE A 16 -15.99 15.17 3.05
C PHE A 16 -15.09 14.79 1.87
N THR A 17 -15.64 14.01 0.95
CA THR A 17 -14.86 13.23 -0.02
C THR A 17 -14.51 14.01 -1.29
N HIS A 18 -15.09 15.19 -1.48
CA HIS A 18 -14.87 16.00 -2.66
C HIS A 18 -14.97 17.50 -2.40
N GLU A 19 -13.83 18.16 -2.22
CA GLU A 19 -13.73 19.60 -2.01
C GLU A 19 -12.58 20.22 -2.80
N HIS A 20 -12.62 21.56 -2.95
CA HIS A 20 -11.49 22.33 -3.47
C HIS A 20 -11.10 23.47 -2.54
N LEU A 21 -9.87 23.45 -2.04
CA LEU A 21 -9.38 24.47 -1.08
C LEU A 21 -8.61 25.58 -1.80
N CYS A 22 -8.04 25.29 -2.96
CA CYS A 22 -7.32 26.26 -3.79
C CYS A 22 -7.33 25.79 -5.24
N LYS A 23 -8.01 26.56 -6.10
CA LYS A 23 -8.24 26.22 -7.50
C LYS A 23 -8.34 27.48 -8.36
N LYS A 24 -8.02 27.36 -9.64
CA LYS A 24 -8.29 28.41 -10.62
C LYS A 24 -9.13 27.86 -11.77
N PHE A 25 -10.26 28.51 -12.07
CA PHE A 25 -11.27 27.94 -12.98
C PHE A 25 -11.70 28.87 -14.12
N ASP A 26 -10.80 29.76 -14.54
CA ASP A 26 -11.03 30.76 -15.59
C ASP A 26 -11.53 30.18 -16.92
N LEU A 27 -11.15 28.94 -17.24
CA LEU A 27 -11.53 28.25 -18.49
C LEU A 27 -13.02 27.92 -18.57
N THR A 28 -13.72 27.89 -17.44
CA THR A 28 -15.17 27.71 -17.39
C THR A 28 -15.94 29.00 -17.52
N TYR A 29 -15.26 30.14 -17.76
CA TYR A 29 -15.92 31.43 -17.89
C TYR A 29 -16.95 31.43 -19.02
N ILE A 30 -18.18 31.77 -18.66
CA ILE A 30 -19.29 31.94 -19.58
C ILE A 30 -19.63 33.44 -19.63
N PRO A 31 -19.44 34.12 -20.78
CA PRO A 31 -19.83 35.52 -20.91
C PRO A 31 -21.31 35.72 -20.55
N PRO A 32 -21.63 36.70 -19.68
CA PRO A 32 -23.02 37.00 -19.39
C PRO A 32 -23.70 37.70 -20.58
N LYS A 33 -25.01 37.91 -20.47
CA LYS A 33 -25.78 38.71 -21.44
C LYS A 33 -25.22 40.13 -21.54
N ALA A 34 -25.50 40.81 -22.67
CA ALA A 34 -24.96 42.14 -22.93
C ALA A 34 -25.30 43.18 -21.84
N GLU A 35 -26.52 43.12 -21.30
CA GLU A 35 -27.00 43.96 -20.20
C GLU A 35 -26.25 43.73 -18.88
N ASP A 36 -25.76 42.51 -18.66
CA ASP A 36 -25.09 42.09 -17.43
C ASP A 36 -23.55 42.19 -17.50
N LYS A 37 -22.99 42.79 -18.56
CA LYS A 37 -21.53 42.93 -18.70
C LYS A 37 -20.85 43.66 -17.54
N HIS A 38 -21.58 44.57 -16.88
CA HIS A 38 -21.09 45.29 -15.70
C HIS A 38 -20.81 44.36 -14.50
N MET A 39 -21.40 43.16 -14.48
CA MET A 39 -21.24 42.18 -13.41
C MET A 39 -19.93 41.39 -13.49
N VAL A 40 -19.30 41.30 -14.65
CA VAL A 40 -18.16 40.38 -14.90
C VAL A 40 -17.02 40.51 -13.89
N ASN A 41 -16.71 41.75 -13.47
CA ASN A 41 -15.65 42.06 -12.51
C ASN A 41 -16.17 42.86 -11.31
N ALA A 42 -17.48 42.81 -11.04
CA ALA A 42 -18.03 43.52 -9.89
C ALA A 42 -17.41 42.98 -8.59
N GLU A 43 -17.29 43.83 -7.57
CA GLU A 43 -16.93 43.34 -6.23
C GLU A 43 -18.12 42.60 -5.62
N PHE A 44 -17.87 41.61 -4.76
CA PHE A 44 -18.95 40.90 -4.07
C PHE A 44 -19.74 41.86 -3.19
N SER A 45 -21.07 41.86 -3.34
CA SER A 45 -21.99 42.64 -2.51
C SER A 45 -23.29 41.89 -2.26
N LEU A 46 -24.05 42.29 -1.24
CA LEU A 46 -25.38 41.72 -1.00
C LEU A 46 -26.35 41.98 -2.15
N GLU A 47 -26.19 43.09 -2.87
CA GLU A 47 -27.02 43.46 -4.01
C GLU A 47 -26.81 42.51 -5.20
N ASN A 48 -25.58 42.01 -5.38
CA ASN A 48 -25.20 41.27 -6.57
C ASN A 48 -25.08 39.75 -6.37
N ILE A 49 -25.04 39.28 -5.12
CA ILE A 49 -24.82 37.86 -4.80
C ILE A 49 -25.92 36.94 -5.37
N GLY A 50 -27.16 37.43 -5.46
CA GLY A 50 -28.26 36.69 -6.07
C GLY A 50 -28.01 36.39 -7.55
N TRP A 51 -27.47 37.37 -8.28
CA TRP A 51 -27.09 37.19 -9.69
C TRP A 51 -25.90 36.24 -9.82
N ILE A 52 -24.87 36.38 -8.96
CA ILE A 52 -23.68 35.52 -8.98
C ILE A 52 -24.06 34.07 -8.72
N ARG A 53 -24.98 33.79 -7.78
CA ARG A 53 -25.48 32.43 -7.52
C ARG A 53 -26.14 31.80 -8.75
N GLN A 54 -26.89 32.58 -9.53
CA GLN A 54 -27.53 32.08 -10.76
C GLN A 54 -26.57 32.05 -11.95
N ASN A 55 -25.48 32.83 -11.89
CA ASN A 55 -24.48 32.93 -12.96
C ASN A 55 -23.05 32.73 -12.44
N PRO A 56 -22.75 31.62 -11.74
CA PRO A 56 -21.49 31.46 -11.01
C PRO A 56 -20.26 31.47 -11.93
N TYR A 57 -20.43 31.08 -13.20
CA TYR A 57 -19.39 31.04 -14.20
C TYR A 57 -19.26 32.32 -15.03
N SER A 58 -20.09 33.33 -14.77
CA SER A 58 -20.04 34.62 -15.47
C SER A 58 -19.35 35.74 -14.66
N HIS A 59 -18.94 35.45 -13.42
CA HIS A 59 -18.28 36.39 -12.52
C HIS A 59 -16.81 36.01 -12.32
N LYS A 60 -15.86 36.76 -12.89
CA LYS A 60 -14.44 36.39 -12.86
C LYS A 60 -13.85 36.28 -11.44
N PRO A 61 -14.13 37.20 -10.49
CA PRO A 61 -13.69 37.02 -9.11
C PRO A 61 -14.24 35.76 -8.45
N ASN A 62 -15.39 35.24 -8.91
CA ASN A 62 -15.99 34.01 -8.36
C ASN A 62 -15.27 32.73 -8.79
N LEU A 63 -14.56 32.77 -9.92
CA LEU A 63 -13.79 31.66 -10.47
C LEU A 63 -12.33 31.62 -9.99
N ASN A 64 -11.89 32.65 -9.26
CA ASN A 64 -10.54 32.75 -8.73
C ASN A 64 -10.49 32.34 -7.26
N PHE A 65 -10.20 31.06 -7.01
CA PHE A 65 -10.12 30.49 -5.66
C PHE A 65 -8.70 30.55 -5.06
N THR A 66 -7.84 31.44 -5.54
CA THR A 66 -6.41 31.50 -5.16
C THR A 66 -6.00 32.74 -4.37
N GLY A 67 -6.86 33.78 -4.34
CA GLY A 67 -6.55 35.07 -3.73
C GLY A 67 -6.38 35.01 -2.21
N PRO A 68 -5.55 35.89 -1.59
CA PRO A 68 -5.28 35.87 -0.15
C PRO A 68 -6.55 35.97 0.72
N GLN A 69 -7.51 36.82 0.33
CA GLN A 69 -8.78 36.95 1.05
C GLN A 69 -9.63 35.68 0.96
N VAL A 70 -9.63 35.02 -0.21
CA VAL A 70 -10.34 33.75 -0.41
C VAL A 70 -9.70 32.65 0.44
N LYS A 71 -8.36 32.57 0.46
CA LYS A 71 -7.63 31.62 1.33
C LYS A 71 -7.94 31.83 2.81
N ALA A 72 -8.05 33.08 3.26
CA ALA A 72 -8.47 33.39 4.63
C ALA A 72 -9.91 32.96 4.90
N ALA A 73 -10.83 33.16 3.95
CA ALA A 73 -12.21 32.70 4.04
C ALA A 73 -12.30 31.16 4.10
N VAL A 74 -11.52 30.45 3.29
CA VAL A 74 -11.40 28.98 3.35
C VAL A 74 -10.94 28.54 4.75
N MET A 75 -9.85 29.11 5.27
CA MET A 75 -9.35 28.79 6.62
C MET A 75 -10.44 28.97 7.70
N ASN A 76 -11.20 30.05 7.65
CA ASN A 76 -12.28 30.31 8.60
C ASN A 76 -13.41 29.28 8.49
N ASP A 77 -13.82 28.92 7.27
CA ASP A 77 -14.86 27.92 7.05
C ASP A 77 -14.40 26.51 7.49
N ILE A 78 -13.10 26.18 7.34
CA ILE A 78 -12.51 24.93 7.84
C ILE A 78 -12.45 24.90 9.37
N GLU A 79 -12.12 26.02 10.02
CA GLU A 79 -12.16 26.12 11.48
C GLU A 79 -13.57 25.85 12.02
N GLU A 80 -14.60 26.38 11.37
CA GLU A 80 -15.99 26.11 11.74
C GLU A 80 -16.38 24.64 11.49
N LEU A 81 -15.96 24.07 10.35
CA LEU A 81 -16.17 22.65 10.10
C LEU A 81 -15.57 21.80 11.22
N LYS A 82 -14.35 22.11 11.68
CA LYS A 82 -13.72 21.40 12.80
C LYS A 82 -14.53 21.52 14.08
N LYS A 83 -15.04 22.73 14.39
CA LYS A 83 -15.91 22.97 15.57
C LYS A 83 -17.22 22.18 15.50
N LEU A 84 -17.73 21.91 14.31
CA LEU A 84 -18.91 21.05 14.07
C LEU A 84 -18.60 19.55 14.13
N GLY A 85 -17.33 19.17 14.36
CA GLY A 85 -16.90 17.77 14.42
C GLY A 85 -16.51 17.17 13.09
N GLY A 86 -16.17 17.99 12.08
CA GLY A 86 -15.52 17.53 10.85
C GLY A 86 -14.09 17.05 11.14
N GLY A 87 -13.75 15.88 10.57
CA GLY A 87 -12.47 15.21 10.79
C GLY A 87 -11.52 15.34 9.60
N THR A 88 -12.02 15.12 8.38
CA THR A 88 -11.19 15.00 7.17
C THR A 88 -11.83 15.69 5.96
N ILE A 89 -10.99 16.28 5.12
CA ILE A 89 -11.34 16.75 3.77
C ILE A 89 -10.43 16.06 2.75
N VAL A 90 -11.04 15.59 1.68
CA VAL A 90 -10.35 15.18 0.47
C VAL A 90 -10.39 16.33 -0.52
N GLU A 91 -9.21 16.81 -0.92
CA GLU A 91 -9.03 17.92 -1.85
C GLU A 91 -8.64 17.37 -3.22
N ASN A 92 -9.50 17.59 -4.21
CA ASN A 92 -9.42 16.96 -5.54
C ASN A 92 -8.76 17.82 -6.61
N SER A 93 -8.27 19.02 -6.28
CA SER A 93 -7.56 19.85 -7.25
C SER A 93 -6.25 19.16 -7.63
N ASN A 94 -6.02 18.91 -8.92
CA ASN A 94 -4.82 18.26 -9.44
C ASN A 94 -4.27 19.00 -10.68
N GLU A 95 -3.57 18.30 -11.57
CA GLU A 95 -2.96 18.92 -12.76
C GLU A 95 -4.03 19.52 -13.68
N GLY A 96 -3.87 20.81 -14.00
CA GLY A 96 -4.86 21.63 -14.72
C GLY A 96 -5.78 22.46 -13.81
N LEU A 97 -5.83 22.21 -12.50
CA LEU A 97 -6.69 22.97 -11.56
C LEU A 97 -5.94 23.94 -10.65
N ASN A 98 -4.61 24.06 -10.80
CA ASN A 98 -3.74 24.91 -9.98
C ASN A 98 -3.71 24.51 -8.49
N ARG A 99 -3.47 23.21 -8.25
CA ARG A 99 -3.32 22.59 -6.92
C ARG A 99 -2.26 23.30 -6.08
N ASN A 100 -2.49 23.42 -4.77
CA ASN A 100 -1.52 23.97 -3.82
C ASN A 100 -1.41 23.12 -2.54
N VAL A 101 -0.53 22.11 -2.57
CA VAL A 101 -0.34 21.16 -1.46
C VAL A 101 0.26 21.79 -0.20
N SER A 102 1.10 22.84 -0.35
CA SER A 102 1.65 23.59 0.80
C SER A 102 0.56 24.28 1.59
N PHE A 103 -0.41 24.90 0.91
CA PHE A 103 -1.57 25.52 1.55
C PHE A 103 -2.48 24.48 2.22
N MET A 104 -2.67 23.31 1.61
CA MET A 104 -3.38 22.20 2.24
C MET A 104 -2.73 21.77 3.56
N ARG A 105 -1.40 21.66 3.59
CA ARG A 105 -0.65 21.35 4.80
C ARG A 105 -0.76 22.44 5.85
N GLU A 106 -0.70 23.71 5.45
CA GLU A 106 -0.91 24.85 6.35
C GLU A 106 -2.27 24.76 7.05
N ILE A 107 -3.34 24.49 6.29
CA ILE A 107 -4.70 24.29 6.84
C ILE A 107 -4.70 23.14 7.85
N SER A 108 -4.13 21.99 7.47
CA SER A 108 -4.16 20.78 8.30
C SER A 108 -3.44 20.99 9.64
N LEU A 109 -2.24 21.59 9.61
CA LEU A 109 -1.46 21.89 10.81
C LEU A 109 -2.15 22.93 11.71
N LYS A 110 -2.76 23.96 11.12
CA LYS A 110 -3.37 25.05 11.87
C LYS A 110 -4.68 24.65 12.56
N HIS A 111 -5.51 23.85 11.90
CA HIS A 111 -6.87 23.56 12.34
C HIS A 111 -7.07 22.11 12.83
N GLY A 112 -6.09 21.23 12.64
CA GLY A 112 -6.18 19.83 13.06
C GLY A 112 -7.25 19.02 12.32
N VAL A 113 -7.62 19.47 11.11
CA VAL A 113 -8.41 18.70 10.14
C VAL A 113 -7.44 17.90 9.27
N ASN A 114 -7.70 16.63 9.02
CA ASN A 114 -6.89 15.87 8.08
C ASN A 114 -7.20 16.37 6.66
N ILE A 115 -6.18 16.74 5.89
CA ILE A 115 -6.36 17.07 4.47
C ILE A 115 -5.67 16.01 3.62
N ILE A 116 -6.41 15.41 2.70
CA ILE A 116 -5.91 14.39 1.76
C ILE A 116 -5.85 15.05 0.38
N ALA A 117 -4.66 15.09 -0.23
CA ALA A 117 -4.48 15.66 -1.56
C ALA A 117 -4.69 14.60 -2.66
N GLY A 118 -5.34 14.98 -3.75
CA GLY A 118 -5.45 14.17 -4.96
C GLY A 118 -4.30 14.38 -5.95
N THR A 119 -3.92 13.30 -6.65
CA THR A 119 -3.07 13.33 -7.85
C THR A 119 -3.91 13.03 -9.09
N GLY A 120 -3.39 13.37 -10.27
CA GLY A 120 -4.02 13.05 -11.55
C GLY A 120 -4.22 14.26 -12.44
N TYR A 121 -4.99 14.05 -13.50
CA TYR A 121 -5.19 15.02 -14.57
C TYR A 121 -6.67 15.31 -14.74
N TYR A 122 -7.00 16.59 -14.72
CA TYR A 122 -8.36 17.06 -14.99
C TYR A 122 -8.67 17.07 -16.51
N VAL A 123 -9.76 17.72 -16.92
CA VAL A 123 -10.27 17.68 -18.30
C VAL A 123 -9.28 18.25 -19.32
N LYS A 124 -9.34 17.76 -20.56
CA LYS A 124 -8.46 18.16 -21.68
C LYS A 124 -8.24 19.67 -21.79
N ASP A 125 -9.31 20.46 -21.65
CA ASP A 125 -9.27 21.91 -21.87
C ASP A 125 -8.45 22.67 -20.81
N THR A 126 -8.17 22.04 -19.67
CA THR A 126 -7.31 22.64 -18.63
C THR A 126 -5.83 22.30 -18.77
N GLN A 127 -5.47 21.44 -19.73
CA GLN A 127 -4.12 20.91 -19.85
C GLN A 127 -3.24 21.72 -20.79
N THR A 128 -1.94 21.76 -20.48
CA THR A 128 -0.94 22.38 -21.36
C THR A 128 -0.67 21.47 -22.57
N ARG A 129 -0.04 22.02 -23.63
CA ARG A 129 0.36 21.23 -24.80
C ARG A 129 1.36 20.12 -24.44
N GLU A 130 2.20 20.36 -23.44
CA GLU A 130 3.17 19.37 -22.94
C GLU A 130 2.44 18.22 -22.25
N THR A 131 1.51 18.54 -21.34
CA THR A 131 0.70 17.54 -20.64
C THR A 131 -0.11 16.67 -21.61
N LEU A 132 -0.69 17.29 -22.65
CA LEU A 132 -1.43 16.58 -23.71
C LEU A 132 -0.54 15.67 -24.59
N GLY A 133 0.78 15.84 -24.54
CA GLY A 133 1.76 15.04 -25.27
C GLY A 133 2.34 13.86 -24.48
N LEU A 134 1.97 13.70 -23.21
CA LEU A 134 2.47 12.62 -22.35
C LEU A 134 1.98 11.24 -22.84
N SER A 135 2.84 10.23 -22.70
CA SER A 135 2.43 8.83 -22.85
C SER A 135 1.65 8.38 -21.61
N VAL A 136 0.90 7.29 -21.75
CA VAL A 136 0.19 6.64 -20.62
C VAL A 136 1.18 6.31 -19.49
N GLU A 137 2.29 5.67 -19.85
CA GLU A 137 3.36 5.32 -18.89
C GLU A 137 3.89 6.54 -18.13
N ALA A 138 4.09 7.68 -18.82
CA ALA A 138 4.54 8.91 -18.17
C ALA A 138 3.50 9.46 -17.18
N MET A 139 2.20 9.39 -17.52
CA MET A 139 1.12 9.79 -16.62
C MET A 139 1.02 8.88 -15.40
N VAL A 140 1.11 7.55 -15.59
CA VAL A 140 1.11 6.55 -14.52
C VAL A 140 2.30 6.76 -13.59
N ASN A 141 3.50 6.96 -14.14
CA ASN A 141 4.71 7.21 -13.37
C ASN A 141 4.61 8.50 -12.56
N SER A 142 4.05 9.57 -13.14
CA SER A 142 3.81 10.84 -12.45
C SER A 142 2.90 10.66 -11.23
N MET A 143 1.71 10.09 -11.44
CA MET A 143 0.75 9.85 -10.34
C MET A 143 1.31 8.91 -9.27
N THR A 144 2.00 7.84 -9.68
CA THR A 144 2.66 6.90 -8.75
C THR A 144 3.71 7.61 -7.90
N THR A 145 4.53 8.47 -8.51
CA THR A 145 5.55 9.26 -7.81
C THR A 145 4.91 10.15 -6.75
N GLU A 146 3.81 10.84 -7.05
CA GLU A 146 3.15 11.70 -6.07
C GLU A 146 2.53 10.92 -4.89
N LEU A 147 2.11 9.68 -5.13
CA LEU A 147 1.56 8.79 -4.10
C LEU A 147 2.65 8.16 -3.22
N THR A 148 3.78 7.77 -3.81
CA THR A 148 4.81 6.95 -3.14
C THR A 148 6.02 7.74 -2.68
N LEU A 149 6.48 8.72 -3.46
CA LEU A 149 7.71 9.48 -3.21
C LEU A 149 7.42 10.91 -2.73
N GLY A 150 6.50 11.63 -3.38
CA GLY A 150 6.10 12.99 -3.02
C GLY A 150 5.76 13.88 -4.20
N CYS A 151 5.17 15.04 -3.93
CA CYS A 151 4.64 15.96 -4.94
C CYS A 151 5.68 16.99 -5.37
N GLY A 152 6.19 16.89 -6.61
CA GLY A 152 6.98 17.94 -7.29
C GLY A 152 7.99 18.68 -6.39
N ASP A 153 7.84 20.00 -6.29
CA ASP A 153 8.70 20.90 -5.48
C ASP A 153 8.55 20.72 -3.96
N THR A 154 7.67 19.83 -3.51
CA THR A 154 7.41 19.52 -2.10
C THR A 154 7.43 18.00 -1.88
N PRO A 155 8.60 17.35 -2.02
CA PRO A 155 8.73 15.90 -2.00
C PRO A 155 8.36 15.27 -0.64
N ASP A 156 8.25 16.06 0.42
CA ASP A 156 7.80 15.60 1.73
C ASP A 156 6.26 15.54 1.85
N ILE A 157 5.50 15.99 0.85
CA ILE A 157 4.03 15.83 0.79
C ILE A 157 3.69 14.73 -0.21
N LYS A 158 2.93 13.72 0.21
CA LYS A 158 2.40 12.68 -0.66
C LYS A 158 0.90 12.85 -0.87
N CYS A 159 0.41 12.51 -2.05
CA CYS A 159 -1.01 12.40 -2.34
C CYS A 159 -1.61 11.16 -1.66
N GLY A 160 -2.92 11.16 -1.46
CA GLY A 160 -3.64 10.04 -0.83
C GLY A 160 -4.74 9.42 -1.67
N ILE A 161 -5.06 9.98 -2.84
CA ILE A 161 -5.99 9.42 -3.82
C ILE A 161 -5.53 9.77 -5.24
N ILE A 162 -6.02 9.01 -6.22
CA ILE A 162 -6.06 9.46 -7.63
C ILE A 162 -7.41 10.16 -7.85
N GLY A 163 -7.42 11.46 -8.09
CA GLY A 163 -8.65 12.20 -8.31
C GLY A 163 -8.52 13.72 -8.19
N GLU A 164 -9.48 14.50 -8.69
CA GLU A 164 -10.59 14.04 -9.57
C GLU A 164 -10.08 13.83 -11.01
N ILE A 165 -10.32 12.66 -11.61
CA ILE A 165 -9.91 12.39 -13.00
C ILE A 165 -10.94 12.95 -13.97
N GLY A 166 -10.53 13.90 -14.81
CA GLY A 166 -11.39 14.55 -15.79
C GLY A 166 -11.71 13.66 -16.99
N CYS A 167 -12.93 13.16 -17.10
CA CYS A 167 -13.28 12.10 -18.06
C CYS A 167 -13.71 12.60 -19.45
N SER A 168 -13.11 13.70 -19.96
CA SER A 168 -13.27 14.13 -21.37
C SER A 168 -12.16 13.59 -22.29
N TRP A 169 -11.29 12.75 -21.74
CA TRP A 169 -10.09 12.18 -22.35
C TRP A 169 -9.90 10.75 -21.81
N PRO A 170 -9.16 9.86 -22.51
CA PRO A 170 -9.05 8.45 -22.14
C PRO A 170 -8.58 8.24 -20.70
N LEU A 171 -9.23 7.25 -20.06
CA LEU A 171 -9.14 6.93 -18.64
C LEU A 171 -7.96 5.99 -18.39
N TYR A 172 -6.93 6.47 -17.71
CA TYR A 172 -5.71 5.70 -17.39
C TYR A 172 -5.46 5.52 -15.89
N ALA A 173 -6.47 5.84 -15.07
CA ALA A 173 -6.40 5.70 -13.62
C ALA A 173 -6.48 4.24 -13.15
N GLY A 174 -6.93 3.30 -14.01
CA GLY A 174 -6.99 1.86 -13.71
C GLY A 174 -5.60 1.28 -13.45
N GLU A 175 -4.68 1.46 -14.40
CA GLU A 175 -3.30 0.95 -14.33
C GLU A 175 -2.54 1.50 -13.11
N THR A 176 -2.70 2.80 -12.81
CA THR A 176 -2.03 3.41 -11.64
C THR A 176 -2.59 2.84 -10.34
N GLN A 177 -3.90 2.62 -10.28
CA GLN A 177 -4.52 2.07 -9.10
C GLN A 177 -4.17 0.60 -8.90
N GLU A 178 -4.12 -0.21 -9.96
CA GLU A 178 -3.68 -1.60 -9.89
C GLU A 178 -2.29 -1.71 -9.24
N CYS A 179 -1.36 -0.84 -9.64
CA CYS A 179 0.00 -0.80 -9.10
C CYS A 179 0.10 -0.28 -7.65
N THR A 180 -0.79 0.63 -7.24
CA THR A 180 -0.65 1.37 -5.96
C THR A 180 -1.67 0.96 -4.90
N GLY A 181 -2.76 0.32 -5.29
CA GLY A 181 -3.91 0.01 -4.44
C GLY A 181 -4.66 1.23 -3.93
N CYS A 182 -4.42 2.42 -4.49
CA CYS A 182 -4.96 3.65 -3.93
C CYS A 182 -6.46 3.84 -4.24
N PRO A 183 -7.14 4.74 -3.51
CA PRO A 183 -8.52 5.13 -3.81
C PRO A 183 -8.56 6.01 -5.08
N VAL A 184 -9.60 5.87 -5.91
CA VAL A 184 -9.77 6.64 -7.16
C VAL A 184 -11.11 7.38 -7.20
N MET A 185 -11.11 8.59 -7.74
CA MET A 185 -12.30 9.41 -7.96
C MET A 185 -12.34 9.97 -9.39
N PHE A 186 -13.52 9.90 -10.01
CA PHE A 186 -13.77 10.36 -11.38
C PHE A 186 -14.74 11.54 -11.44
N HIS A 187 -14.40 12.51 -12.29
CA HIS A 187 -15.28 13.59 -12.75
C HIS A 187 -15.97 13.17 -14.05
N PRO A 188 -17.24 12.74 -14.02
CA PRO A 188 -17.92 12.35 -15.24
C PRO A 188 -18.25 13.55 -16.13
N GLY A 189 -18.37 13.28 -17.43
CA GLY A 189 -19.06 14.18 -18.36
C GLY A 189 -20.52 14.43 -17.94
N ARG A 190 -21.21 15.31 -18.66
CA ARG A 190 -22.58 15.72 -18.32
C ARG A 190 -23.66 14.81 -18.91
N HIS A 191 -23.28 13.85 -19.76
CA HIS A 191 -24.21 12.93 -20.39
C HIS A 191 -24.55 11.77 -19.44
N TYR A 192 -25.80 11.30 -19.49
CA TYR A 192 -26.34 10.32 -18.51
C TYR A 192 -25.65 8.95 -18.55
N ASN A 193 -24.99 8.60 -19.66
CA ASN A 193 -24.26 7.33 -19.82
C ASN A 193 -22.79 7.41 -19.39
N ALA A 194 -22.27 8.60 -19.08
CA ALA A 194 -20.85 8.78 -18.76
C ALA A 194 -20.40 7.92 -17.57
N PRO A 195 -21.17 7.79 -16.46
CA PRO A 195 -20.78 6.94 -15.35
C PRO A 195 -20.52 5.47 -15.71
N GLU A 196 -21.36 4.88 -16.56
CA GLU A 196 -21.26 3.48 -16.98
C GLU A 196 -20.08 3.27 -17.94
N GLU A 197 -19.88 4.20 -18.88
CA GLU A 197 -18.74 4.15 -19.80
C GLU A 197 -17.41 4.26 -19.05
N ILE A 198 -17.33 5.17 -18.09
CA ILE A 198 -16.13 5.34 -17.24
C ILE A 198 -15.87 4.09 -16.42
N PHE A 199 -16.91 3.52 -15.79
CA PHE A 199 -16.80 2.29 -15.03
C PHE A 199 -16.22 1.14 -15.89
N ARG A 200 -16.76 0.97 -17.10
CA ARG A 200 -16.30 -0.07 -18.02
C ARG A 200 -14.83 0.13 -18.40
N ILE A 201 -14.44 1.33 -18.84
CA ILE A 201 -13.05 1.58 -19.27
C ILE A 201 -12.07 1.41 -18.10
N TYR A 202 -12.44 1.89 -16.92
CA TYR A 202 -11.60 1.77 -15.73
C TYR A 202 -11.37 0.31 -15.30
N THR A 203 -12.43 -0.49 -15.27
CA THR A 203 -12.35 -1.91 -14.90
C THR A 203 -11.66 -2.76 -15.96
N GLU A 204 -11.84 -2.44 -17.25
CA GLU A 204 -11.08 -3.06 -18.35
C GLU A 204 -9.58 -2.79 -18.26
N ALA A 205 -9.18 -1.66 -17.67
CA ALA A 205 -7.78 -1.29 -17.43
C ALA A 205 -7.22 -1.84 -16.10
N GLY A 206 -7.87 -2.82 -15.47
CA GLY A 206 -7.41 -3.46 -14.22
C GLY A 206 -7.89 -2.79 -12.93
N GLY A 207 -8.67 -1.71 -13.01
CA GLY A 207 -9.14 -0.96 -11.85
C GLY A 207 -10.13 -1.74 -10.96
N ASP A 208 -9.94 -1.71 -9.64
CA ASP A 208 -10.87 -2.26 -8.65
C ASP A 208 -12.05 -1.30 -8.42
N ALA A 209 -13.23 -1.70 -8.90
CA ALA A 209 -14.49 -1.02 -8.71
C ALA A 209 -14.79 -0.68 -7.23
N LYS A 210 -14.32 -1.46 -6.26
CA LYS A 210 -14.58 -1.21 -4.82
C LYS A 210 -13.81 -0.01 -4.26
N LYS A 211 -12.86 0.53 -5.02
CA LYS A 211 -12.04 1.70 -4.70
C LYS A 211 -12.35 2.89 -5.59
N MET A 212 -13.26 2.71 -6.55
CA MET A 212 -13.75 3.72 -7.46
C MET A 212 -14.85 4.56 -6.80
N VAL A 213 -14.76 5.88 -6.97
CA VAL A 213 -15.84 6.82 -6.71
C VAL A 213 -16.25 7.48 -8.00
N MET A 214 -17.55 7.48 -8.26
CA MET A 214 -18.14 8.29 -9.30
C MET A 214 -18.70 9.57 -8.70
N GLY A 215 -18.03 10.69 -8.97
CA GLY A 215 -18.46 12.03 -8.57
C GLY A 215 -19.71 12.48 -9.33
N HIS A 216 -20.32 13.57 -8.86
CA HIS A 216 -21.38 14.30 -9.55
C HIS A 216 -22.61 13.48 -9.96
N LEU A 217 -22.94 12.41 -9.24
CA LEU A 217 -24.15 11.62 -9.54
C LEU A 217 -25.45 12.41 -9.34
N ASP A 218 -25.37 13.52 -8.61
CA ASP A 218 -26.41 14.55 -8.52
C ASP A 218 -26.98 14.95 -9.90
N ARG A 219 -26.13 14.98 -10.93
CA ARG A 219 -26.41 15.57 -12.25
C ARG A 219 -26.17 14.63 -13.44
N THR A 220 -25.98 13.33 -13.23
CA THR A 220 -25.71 12.39 -14.34
C THR A 220 -26.76 11.29 -14.43
N ILE A 221 -27.01 10.58 -13.33
CA ILE A 221 -28.02 9.51 -13.29
C ILE A 221 -29.29 10.09 -12.69
N HIS A 222 -30.36 10.32 -13.45
CA HIS A 222 -31.59 10.94 -12.89
C HIS A 222 -32.66 9.94 -12.46
N LYS A 223 -32.70 8.76 -13.09
CA LYS A 223 -33.67 7.71 -12.79
C LYS A 223 -33.21 6.90 -11.59
N LEU A 224 -34.11 6.68 -10.62
CA LEU A 224 -33.80 5.95 -9.39
C LEU A 224 -33.39 4.50 -9.67
N ASP A 225 -34.06 3.81 -10.60
CA ASP A 225 -33.72 2.42 -10.95
C ASP A 225 -32.31 2.31 -11.56
N ALA A 226 -31.94 3.24 -12.45
CA ALA A 226 -30.61 3.29 -13.05
C ALA A 226 -29.51 3.62 -12.01
N LEU A 227 -29.87 4.37 -10.96
CA LEU A 227 -28.96 4.66 -9.85
C LEU A 227 -28.69 3.41 -9.01
N VAL A 228 -29.72 2.61 -8.76
CA VAL A 228 -29.59 1.31 -8.07
C VAL A 228 -28.77 0.33 -8.91
N GLU A 229 -29.03 0.27 -10.22
CA GLU A 229 -28.25 -0.54 -11.16
C GLU A 229 -26.77 -0.15 -11.16
N TYR A 230 -26.46 1.14 -11.23
CA TYR A 230 -25.07 1.62 -11.16
C TYR A 230 -24.41 1.27 -9.82
N ALA A 231 -25.10 1.46 -8.69
CA ALA A 231 -24.56 1.11 -7.37
C ALA A 231 -24.25 -0.40 -7.25
N SER A 232 -25.03 -1.25 -7.94
CA SER A 232 -24.81 -2.71 -7.97
C SER A 232 -23.50 -3.14 -8.65
N LEU A 233 -22.90 -2.25 -9.45
CA LEU A 233 -21.59 -2.49 -10.09
C LEU A 233 -20.43 -2.46 -9.07
N GLY A 234 -20.66 -1.97 -7.85
CA GLY A 234 -19.69 -2.01 -6.75
C GLY A 234 -18.92 -0.70 -6.50
N SER A 235 -19.05 0.28 -7.40
CA SER A 235 -18.53 1.65 -7.28
C SER A 235 -19.25 2.45 -6.19
N TYR A 236 -18.55 3.39 -5.56
CA TYR A 236 -19.18 4.39 -4.70
C TYR A 236 -19.91 5.44 -5.53
N CYS A 237 -21.13 5.73 -5.09
CA CYS A 237 -22.01 6.77 -5.57
C CYS A 237 -21.80 8.04 -4.74
N GLU A 238 -21.14 9.05 -5.31
CA GLU A 238 -20.90 10.30 -4.61
C GLU A 238 -21.96 11.36 -4.96
N TYR A 239 -22.50 11.97 -3.90
CA TYR A 239 -23.36 13.14 -3.95
C TYR A 239 -22.58 14.34 -3.41
N ASP A 240 -21.91 15.05 -4.31
CA ASP A 240 -20.94 16.09 -3.99
C ASP A 240 -21.48 17.51 -4.25
N LEU A 241 -22.72 17.69 -4.73
CA LEU A 241 -23.22 19.03 -5.07
C LEU A 241 -24.14 19.66 -4.02
N PHE A 242 -24.02 19.28 -2.73
CA PHE A 242 -24.86 19.84 -1.66
C PHE A 242 -24.74 21.36 -1.53
N GLY A 243 -25.89 22.05 -1.47
CA GLY A 243 -25.98 23.50 -1.45
C GLY A 243 -25.87 24.19 -2.83
N ILE A 244 -25.82 23.43 -3.94
CA ILE A 244 -26.01 23.98 -5.29
C ILE A 244 -27.49 23.88 -5.67
N GLU A 245 -28.20 25.00 -5.54
CA GLU A 245 -29.62 25.17 -5.89
C GLU A 245 -29.78 26.35 -6.87
N ILE A 246 -29.58 26.07 -8.15
CA ILE A 246 -29.64 27.07 -9.23
C ILE A 246 -30.81 26.76 -10.17
N SER A 247 -31.41 27.82 -10.73
CA SER A 247 -32.55 27.69 -11.64
C SER A 247 -32.18 27.18 -13.03
N HIS A 248 -30.90 27.29 -13.40
CA HIS A 248 -30.35 26.76 -14.64
C HIS A 248 -28.87 26.49 -14.44
N TYR A 249 -28.36 25.36 -14.95
CA TYR A 249 -26.94 25.08 -14.91
C TYR A 249 -26.24 25.68 -16.13
N GLN A 250 -25.39 26.70 -15.94
CA GLN A 250 -24.79 27.41 -17.09
C GLN A 250 -23.94 26.51 -17.99
N LEU A 251 -23.34 25.47 -17.42
CA LEU A 251 -22.50 24.50 -18.14
C LEU A 251 -23.30 23.42 -18.87
N ASP A 252 -24.59 23.27 -18.57
CA ASP A 252 -25.53 22.43 -19.31
C ASP A 252 -26.97 22.94 -19.14
N LYS A 253 -27.47 23.65 -20.15
CA LYS A 253 -28.80 24.28 -20.11
C LYS A 253 -29.95 23.29 -20.15
N SER A 254 -29.68 22.01 -20.45
CA SER A 254 -30.70 20.97 -20.46
C SER A 254 -30.93 20.34 -19.08
N LEU A 255 -30.13 20.73 -18.09
CA LEU A 255 -30.10 20.10 -16.78
C LEU A 255 -30.68 20.99 -15.68
N ASP A 256 -31.64 20.43 -14.95
CA ASP A 256 -32.17 20.99 -13.72
C ASP A 256 -31.38 20.45 -12.52
N MET A 257 -30.76 21.36 -11.76
CA MET A 257 -30.01 20.98 -10.57
C MET A 257 -30.96 20.56 -9.45
N PRO A 258 -30.76 19.37 -8.82
CA PRO A 258 -31.59 18.97 -7.70
C PRO A 258 -31.37 19.91 -6.50
N SER A 259 -32.43 20.12 -5.72
CA SER A 259 -32.34 20.68 -4.37
C SER A 259 -31.72 19.68 -3.39
N ASP A 260 -31.26 20.15 -2.24
CA ASP A 260 -30.75 19.27 -1.19
C ASP A 260 -31.83 18.32 -0.67
N ALA A 261 -33.09 18.76 -0.68
CA ALA A 261 -34.25 17.90 -0.40
C ALA A 261 -34.36 16.72 -1.38
N GLN A 262 -34.11 16.94 -2.67
CA GLN A 262 -34.11 15.89 -3.69
C GLN A 262 -32.87 14.99 -3.56
N ARG A 263 -31.69 15.54 -3.27
CA ARG A 263 -30.48 14.74 -2.98
C ARG A 263 -30.70 13.80 -1.81
N ILE A 264 -31.23 14.30 -0.69
CA ILE A 264 -31.55 13.49 0.49
C ILE A 264 -32.54 12.36 0.14
N ALA A 265 -33.57 12.64 -0.67
CA ALA A 265 -34.54 11.63 -1.09
C ALA A 265 -33.88 10.51 -1.92
N ARG A 266 -32.92 10.86 -2.77
CA ARG A 266 -32.16 9.89 -3.60
C ARG A 266 -31.18 9.06 -2.77
N ILE A 267 -30.48 9.69 -1.83
CA ILE A 267 -29.63 8.99 -0.85
C ILE A 267 -30.48 8.01 -0.02
N LYS A 268 -31.64 8.46 0.48
CA LYS A 268 -32.58 7.58 1.18
C LYS A 268 -33.00 6.40 0.31
N HIS A 269 -33.30 6.63 -0.97
CA HIS A 269 -33.66 5.57 -1.90
C HIS A 269 -32.55 4.51 -2.04
N LEU A 270 -31.27 4.91 -2.14
CA LEU A 270 -30.14 3.97 -2.16
C LEU A 270 -30.01 3.19 -0.84
N VAL A 271 -30.16 3.87 0.31
CA VAL A 271 -30.14 3.23 1.63
C VAL A 271 -31.25 2.19 1.76
N ASP A 272 -32.48 2.55 1.37
CA ASP A 272 -33.66 1.68 1.44
C ASP A 272 -33.53 0.45 0.51
N ASN A 273 -32.72 0.54 -0.55
CA ASN A 273 -32.40 -0.58 -1.46
C ASN A 273 -31.11 -1.34 -1.07
N GLY A 274 -30.54 -1.09 0.10
CA GLY A 274 -29.41 -1.85 0.63
C GLY A 274 -28.01 -1.37 0.19
N PHE A 275 -27.92 -0.21 -0.47
CA PHE A 275 -26.65 0.36 -0.96
C PHE A 275 -26.09 1.46 -0.06
N GLY A 276 -26.44 1.48 1.23
CA GLY A 276 -25.98 2.50 2.17
C GLY A 276 -24.46 2.50 2.39
N ASP A 277 -23.78 1.39 2.12
CA ASP A 277 -22.32 1.24 2.15
C ASP A 277 -21.61 1.74 0.88
N LYS A 278 -22.37 2.19 -0.12
CA LYS A 278 -21.86 2.72 -1.40
C LYS A 278 -22.05 4.21 -1.58
N ILE A 279 -22.42 4.94 -0.53
CA ILE A 279 -22.73 6.37 -0.64
C ILE A 279 -21.62 7.20 -0.02
N LEU A 280 -21.16 8.21 -0.74
CA LEU A 280 -20.27 9.27 -0.25
C LEU A 280 -20.91 10.64 -0.47
N MET A 281 -20.47 11.64 0.29
CA MET A 281 -21.06 12.97 0.26
C MET A 281 -20.01 14.07 0.43
N ALA A 282 -20.22 15.17 -0.29
CA ALA A 282 -19.41 16.37 -0.19
C ALA A 282 -20.17 17.60 -0.70
N HIS A 283 -19.47 18.74 -0.80
CA HIS A 283 -20.05 19.99 -1.29
C HIS A 283 -19.51 20.43 -2.65
N ASP A 284 -18.34 19.96 -3.08
CA ASP A 284 -17.63 20.46 -4.26
C ASP A 284 -17.56 21.99 -4.24
N ILE A 285 -17.12 22.57 -3.12
CA ILE A 285 -16.96 24.03 -3.05
C ILE A 285 -15.80 24.44 -3.97
N HIS A 286 -16.14 24.92 -5.17
CA HIS A 286 -15.16 25.36 -6.18
C HIS A 286 -15.34 26.83 -6.64
N THR A 287 -16.27 27.58 -6.05
CA THR A 287 -16.53 28.99 -6.40
C THR A 287 -16.68 29.86 -5.17
N VAL A 288 -16.12 31.08 -5.23
CA VAL A 288 -15.90 31.95 -4.05
C VAL A 288 -17.19 32.30 -3.32
N HIS A 289 -18.28 32.55 -4.05
CA HIS A 289 -19.61 32.87 -3.49
C HIS A 289 -20.19 31.77 -2.59
N ARG A 290 -19.64 30.54 -2.63
CA ARG A 290 -20.07 29.42 -1.79
C ARG A 290 -19.41 29.42 -0.41
N LEU A 291 -18.35 30.21 -0.21
CA LEU A 291 -17.74 30.46 1.10
C LEU A 291 -18.61 31.41 1.92
N LYS A 292 -18.61 31.26 3.25
CA LYS A 292 -19.49 32.06 4.13
C LYS A 292 -19.19 33.55 4.07
N ALA A 293 -17.92 33.92 3.96
CA ALA A 293 -17.49 35.31 3.86
C ALA A 293 -18.11 36.06 2.66
N TYR A 294 -18.56 35.31 1.65
CA TYR A 294 -19.17 35.84 0.44
C TYR A 294 -20.66 35.47 0.33
N GLY A 295 -21.29 35.11 1.45
CA GLY A 295 -22.72 34.82 1.52
C GLY A 295 -23.11 33.37 1.20
N GLY A 296 -22.14 32.47 1.06
CA GLY A 296 -22.38 31.04 0.88
C GLY A 296 -22.57 30.28 2.19
N HIS A 297 -22.60 28.95 2.09
CA HIS A 297 -22.80 28.07 3.25
C HIS A 297 -21.49 27.58 3.89
N GLY A 298 -20.38 27.60 3.15
CA GLY A 298 -19.08 27.05 3.57
C GLY A 298 -19.10 25.53 3.76
N TYR A 299 -17.95 24.98 4.18
CA TYR A 299 -17.74 23.53 4.34
C TYR A 299 -18.53 22.90 5.49
N GLY A 300 -19.15 23.70 6.37
CA GLY A 300 -19.97 23.21 7.48
C GLY A 300 -21.42 22.88 7.09
N HIS A 301 -21.84 23.12 5.84
CA HIS A 301 -23.24 23.04 5.43
C HIS A 301 -23.86 21.66 5.67
N ILE A 302 -23.18 20.58 5.28
CA ILE A 302 -23.71 19.22 5.45
C ILE A 302 -23.98 18.92 6.91
N LEU A 303 -23.04 19.17 7.82
CA LEU A 303 -23.23 18.88 9.25
C LEU A 303 -24.29 19.76 9.89
N LYS A 304 -24.32 21.05 9.51
CA LYS A 304 -25.19 22.04 10.15
C LYS A 304 -26.64 21.98 9.66
N ASN A 305 -26.84 21.72 8.37
CA ASN A 305 -28.15 21.88 7.72
C ASN A 305 -28.67 20.58 7.09
N VAL A 306 -27.81 19.79 6.44
CA VAL A 306 -28.22 18.59 5.69
C VAL A 306 -28.46 17.41 6.64
N VAL A 307 -27.54 17.12 7.56
CA VAL A 307 -27.64 16.01 8.50
C VAL A 307 -28.93 16.08 9.35
N PRO A 308 -29.29 17.23 9.96
CA PRO A 308 -30.59 17.35 10.64
C PRO A 308 -31.78 17.03 9.73
N LYS A 309 -31.73 17.44 8.45
CA LYS A 309 -32.79 17.16 7.48
C LYS A 309 -32.81 15.71 7.00
N MET A 310 -31.68 15.02 6.98
CA MET A 310 -31.61 13.58 6.72
C MET A 310 -32.33 12.79 7.84
N LEU A 311 -32.09 13.18 9.10
CA LEU A 311 -32.79 12.60 10.26
C LEU A 311 -34.30 12.87 10.20
N ASP A 312 -34.71 14.13 9.94
CA ASP A 312 -36.13 14.51 9.78
C ASP A 312 -36.84 13.70 8.68
N ARG A 313 -36.08 13.23 7.67
CA ARG A 313 -36.59 12.46 6.52
C ARG A 313 -36.45 10.94 6.69
N GLY A 314 -36.08 10.47 7.88
CA GLY A 314 -36.11 9.06 8.25
C GLY A 314 -34.86 8.26 7.88
N LEU A 315 -33.71 8.89 7.65
CA LEU A 315 -32.43 8.18 7.71
C LEU A 315 -32.02 8.00 9.17
N SER A 316 -31.50 6.82 9.53
CA SER A 316 -30.97 6.56 10.87
C SER A 316 -29.61 7.23 11.06
N GLN A 317 -29.26 7.49 12.33
CA GLN A 317 -27.92 7.99 12.66
C GLN A 317 -26.83 7.01 12.20
N GLU A 318 -27.07 5.70 12.29
CA GLU A 318 -26.15 4.66 11.80
C GLU A 318 -25.92 4.77 10.28
N ALA A 319 -26.97 5.01 9.49
CA ALA A 319 -26.83 5.22 8.05
C ALA A 319 -26.01 6.49 7.74
N ILE A 320 -26.25 7.57 8.48
CA ILE A 320 -25.52 8.84 8.32
C ILE A 320 -24.04 8.66 8.72
N ASP A 321 -23.76 8.01 9.85
CA ASP A 321 -22.39 7.73 10.30
C ASP A 321 -21.67 6.79 9.34
N LYS A 322 -22.37 5.82 8.75
CA LYS A 322 -21.83 4.99 7.67
C LYS A 322 -21.41 5.86 6.48
N ILE A 323 -22.26 6.78 6.02
CA ILE A 323 -21.98 7.65 4.87
C ILE A 323 -20.83 8.63 5.14
N LEU A 324 -20.77 9.23 6.33
CA LEU A 324 -19.80 10.28 6.65
C LEU A 324 -18.51 9.77 7.31
N ILE A 325 -18.48 8.53 7.83
CA ILE A 325 -17.35 8.00 8.60
C ILE A 325 -16.88 6.66 8.02
N SER A 326 -17.73 5.63 8.03
CA SER A 326 -17.31 4.27 7.67
C SER A 326 -16.97 4.10 6.19
N ASN A 327 -17.81 4.63 5.30
CA ASN A 327 -17.64 4.52 3.85
C ASN A 327 -16.37 5.28 3.39
N PRO A 328 -16.15 6.56 3.77
CA PRO A 328 -14.92 7.26 3.41
C PRO A 328 -13.67 6.58 3.99
N SER A 329 -13.73 6.07 5.23
CA SER A 329 -12.60 5.37 5.85
C SER A 329 -12.22 4.09 5.09
N THR A 330 -13.23 3.32 4.66
CA THR A 330 -13.04 2.09 3.87
C THR A 330 -12.50 2.40 2.48
N TRP A 331 -13.07 3.42 1.82
CA TRP A 331 -12.63 3.88 0.51
C TRP A 331 -11.17 4.36 0.55
N LEU A 332 -10.83 5.25 1.49
CA LEU A 332 -9.52 5.93 1.58
C LEU A 332 -8.36 5.02 2.02
N THR A 333 -8.65 3.80 2.47
CA THR A 333 -7.63 2.83 2.84
C THR A 333 -7.00 2.24 1.59
N PHE A 334 -5.66 2.30 1.45
CA PHE A 334 -4.96 1.67 0.33
C PHE A 334 -5.11 0.15 0.42
N SER A 335 -5.39 -0.54 -0.69
CA SER A 335 -5.34 -1.99 -0.71
C SER A 335 -3.88 -2.44 -0.72
N ASN A 336 -3.46 -3.16 0.32
CA ASN A 336 -2.16 -3.81 0.33
C ASN A 336 -2.18 -4.98 -0.69
N SER A 337 -1.64 -4.76 -1.88
CA SER A 337 -1.54 -5.77 -2.94
C SER A 337 -0.63 -6.95 -2.57
N LEU A 338 0.19 -6.82 -1.52
CA LEU A 338 1.04 -7.90 -1.04
C LEU A 338 0.23 -8.98 -0.28
N GLY A 339 -0.88 -8.62 0.36
CA GLY A 339 -1.63 -9.54 1.22
C GLY A 339 -0.79 -10.14 2.36
N ARG A 340 -1.11 -11.38 2.75
CA ARG A 340 -0.31 -12.12 3.75
C ARG A 340 1.04 -12.52 3.14
N THR A 341 2.12 -12.09 3.78
CA THR A 341 3.48 -12.15 3.24
C THR A 341 4.38 -12.99 4.13
N PHE A 342 5.16 -13.88 3.53
CA PHE A 342 6.27 -14.56 4.18
C PHE A 342 7.59 -13.99 3.66
N THR A 343 8.44 -13.56 4.59
CA THR A 343 9.58 -12.69 4.32
C THR A 343 10.90 -13.44 4.11
N HIS A 344 10.91 -14.75 4.37
CA HIS A 344 12.09 -15.59 4.22
C HIS A 344 11.72 -17.01 3.76
N GLU A 345 11.78 -17.23 2.45
CA GLU A 345 11.63 -18.55 1.85
C GLU A 345 12.67 -18.81 0.75
N HIS A 346 12.82 -20.07 0.39
CA HIS A 346 13.55 -20.49 -0.80
C HIS A 346 12.65 -21.35 -1.68
N LEU A 347 12.67 -21.11 -2.99
CA LEU A 347 11.86 -21.81 -3.98
C LEU A 347 12.70 -22.75 -4.84
N CYS A 348 13.98 -22.43 -5.01
CA CYS A 348 14.94 -23.24 -5.75
C CYS A 348 16.36 -22.85 -5.35
N MET A 349 17.12 -23.80 -4.78
CA MET A 349 18.50 -23.54 -4.36
C MET A 349 19.33 -24.83 -4.26
N GLU A 350 20.65 -24.67 -4.22
CA GLU A 350 21.59 -25.73 -3.86
C GLU A 350 22.24 -25.44 -2.51
N PHE A 351 22.19 -26.42 -1.60
CA PHE A 351 22.63 -26.25 -0.21
C PHE A 351 23.59 -27.36 0.25
N ASP A 352 24.30 -27.98 -0.68
CA ASP A 352 25.19 -29.12 -0.45
C ASP A 352 26.44 -28.78 0.36
N PHE A 353 26.86 -27.51 0.37
CA PHE A 353 27.99 -27.04 1.20
C PHE A 353 27.77 -27.25 2.71
N THR A 354 26.51 -27.39 3.15
CA THR A 354 26.15 -27.68 4.55
C THR A 354 26.20 -29.16 4.90
N TYR A 355 26.62 -30.04 3.99
CA TYR A 355 26.62 -31.48 4.20
C TYR A 355 27.40 -31.90 5.44
N VAL A 356 26.72 -32.62 6.34
CA VAL A 356 27.29 -33.21 7.54
C VAL A 356 27.34 -34.73 7.35
N PRO A 357 28.53 -35.36 7.32
CA PRO A 357 28.62 -36.82 7.23
C PRO A 357 27.85 -37.51 8.37
N PRO A 358 27.00 -38.51 8.07
CA PRO A 358 26.32 -39.27 9.11
C PRO A 358 27.30 -40.19 9.85
N LYS A 359 26.82 -40.82 10.92
CA LYS A 359 27.55 -41.89 11.63
C LYS A 359 27.83 -43.05 10.67
N ALA A 360 28.86 -43.85 11.00
CA ALA A 360 29.29 -44.96 10.14
C ALA A 360 28.17 -45.98 9.85
N GLU A 361 27.33 -46.28 10.84
CA GLU A 361 26.16 -47.17 10.71
C GLU A 361 25.09 -46.64 9.75
N ASP A 362 24.97 -45.32 9.64
CA ASP A 362 23.96 -44.62 8.83
C ASP A 362 24.48 -44.25 7.42
N LYS A 363 25.67 -44.71 7.02
CA LYS A 363 26.25 -44.36 5.71
C LYS A 363 25.35 -44.74 4.53
N HIS A 364 24.54 -45.80 4.69
CA HIS A 364 23.57 -46.24 3.70
C HIS A 364 22.47 -45.21 3.42
N MET A 365 22.22 -44.28 4.36
CA MET A 365 21.21 -43.24 4.25
C MET A 365 21.60 -42.09 3.32
N VAL A 366 22.89 -41.83 3.10
CA VAL A 366 23.39 -40.60 2.44
C VAL A 366 22.72 -40.31 1.09
N ASN A 367 22.47 -41.36 0.29
CA ASN A 367 21.84 -41.24 -1.03
C ASN A 367 20.55 -42.09 -1.14
N ALA A 368 19.97 -42.50 -0.01
CA ALA A 368 18.73 -43.29 -0.04
C ALA A 368 17.61 -42.48 -0.69
N GLU A 369 16.70 -43.13 -1.43
CA GLU A 369 15.50 -42.46 -1.92
C GLU A 369 14.58 -42.08 -0.75
N PHE A 370 13.77 -41.03 -0.90
CA PHE A 370 12.78 -40.67 0.12
C PHE A 370 11.76 -41.80 0.30
N SER A 371 11.54 -42.22 1.54
CA SER A 371 10.50 -43.19 1.89
C SER A 371 9.87 -42.86 3.24
N LEU A 372 8.67 -43.38 3.50
CA LEU A 372 8.02 -43.20 4.80
C LEU A 372 8.84 -43.83 5.94
N GLU A 373 9.56 -44.92 5.66
CA GLU A 373 10.42 -45.60 6.64
C GLU A 373 11.59 -44.71 7.08
N ASN A 374 12.14 -43.91 6.16
CA ASN A 374 13.38 -43.20 6.39
C ASN A 374 13.23 -41.70 6.69
N ILE A 375 12.04 -41.13 6.47
CA ILE A 375 11.78 -39.70 6.67
C ILE A 375 12.01 -39.24 8.11
N GLY A 376 11.76 -40.11 9.09
CA GLY A 376 12.04 -39.82 10.50
C GLY A 376 13.52 -39.59 10.77
N TRP A 377 14.40 -40.38 10.13
CA TRP A 377 15.85 -40.19 10.22
C TRP A 377 16.29 -38.93 9.49
N ILE A 378 15.74 -38.67 8.30
CA ILE A 378 16.07 -37.47 7.50
C ILE A 378 15.70 -36.20 8.28
N ARG A 379 14.56 -36.16 8.97
CA ARG A 379 14.18 -35.01 9.82
C ARG A 379 15.17 -34.73 10.94
N GLN A 380 15.77 -35.76 11.54
CA GLN A 380 16.77 -35.60 12.61
C GLN A 380 18.19 -35.38 12.07
N ASN A 381 18.43 -35.72 10.80
CA ASN A 381 19.72 -35.57 10.13
C ASN A 381 19.58 -34.93 8.73
N PRO A 382 18.93 -33.74 8.63
CA PRO A 382 18.55 -33.17 7.34
C PRO A 382 19.76 -32.83 6.46
N TYR A 383 20.92 -32.57 7.07
CA TYR A 383 22.16 -32.23 6.39
C TYR A 383 23.05 -33.44 6.08
N SER A 384 22.62 -34.66 6.46
CA SER A 384 23.32 -35.91 6.11
C SER A 384 22.74 -36.64 4.90
N HIS A 385 21.60 -36.19 4.37
CA HIS A 385 20.92 -36.78 3.22
C HIS A 385 21.12 -35.90 1.99
N LYS A 386 21.91 -36.35 1.01
CA LYS A 386 22.25 -35.53 -0.16
C LYS A 386 21.05 -35.14 -1.03
N PRO A 387 20.09 -36.04 -1.33
CA PRO A 387 18.88 -35.64 -2.06
C PRO A 387 18.06 -34.56 -1.32
N ASN A 388 18.09 -34.53 0.02
CA ASN A 388 17.41 -33.51 0.81
C ASN A 388 18.01 -32.10 0.69
N LEU A 389 19.32 -32.01 0.43
CA LEU A 389 20.03 -30.74 0.21
C LEU A 389 19.95 -30.23 -1.23
N LYS A 390 19.40 -31.06 -2.14
CA LYS A 390 19.20 -30.68 -3.52
C LYS A 390 17.78 -30.14 -3.71
N PHE A 391 17.58 -28.88 -3.35
CA PHE A 391 16.31 -28.17 -3.51
C PHE A 391 16.11 -27.68 -4.97
N THR A 392 16.43 -28.56 -5.91
CA THR A 392 16.38 -28.31 -7.36
C THR A 392 15.80 -29.52 -8.10
N GLY A 393 15.55 -29.35 -9.39
CA GLY A 393 15.11 -30.43 -10.28
C GLY A 393 13.58 -30.55 -10.42
N PRO A 394 13.09 -31.32 -11.41
CA PRO A 394 11.69 -31.25 -11.83
C PRO A 394 10.68 -31.69 -10.76
N GLN A 395 10.98 -32.75 -10.00
CA GLN A 395 10.07 -33.27 -8.97
C GLN A 395 9.94 -32.32 -7.78
N VAL A 396 11.07 -31.76 -7.32
CA VAL A 396 11.10 -30.76 -6.23
C VAL A 396 10.37 -29.49 -6.67
N LYS A 397 10.63 -28.99 -7.89
CA LYS A 397 9.91 -27.84 -8.46
C LYS A 397 8.40 -28.07 -8.54
N ALA A 398 7.97 -29.27 -8.93
CA ALA A 398 6.55 -29.62 -8.94
C ALA A 398 5.94 -29.66 -7.51
N ALA A 399 6.69 -30.15 -6.53
CA ALA A 399 6.28 -30.13 -5.12
C ALA A 399 6.17 -28.70 -4.57
N VAL A 400 7.14 -27.83 -4.88
CA VAL A 400 7.09 -26.39 -4.55
C VAL A 400 5.83 -25.75 -5.15
N MET A 401 5.57 -25.94 -6.45
CA MET A 401 4.37 -25.40 -7.11
C MET A 401 3.06 -25.82 -6.41
N ASN A 402 2.95 -27.09 -6.01
CA ASN A 402 1.78 -27.59 -5.30
C ASN A 402 1.62 -26.96 -3.90
N ASP A 403 2.72 -26.81 -3.15
CA ASP A 403 2.68 -26.20 -1.82
C ASP A 403 2.36 -24.69 -1.91
N ILE A 404 2.80 -24.00 -2.98
CA ILE A 404 2.45 -22.60 -3.25
C ILE A 404 0.98 -22.45 -3.63
N GLU A 405 0.41 -23.39 -4.39
CA GLU A 405 -1.03 -23.40 -4.69
C GLU A 405 -1.85 -23.51 -3.40
N GLU A 406 -1.44 -24.34 -2.44
CA GLU A 406 -2.09 -24.43 -1.14
C GLU A 406 -1.90 -23.15 -0.31
N PHE A 407 -0.71 -22.57 -0.30
CA PHE A 407 -0.47 -21.26 0.32
C PHE A 407 -1.45 -20.21 -0.20
N LYS A 408 -1.65 -20.12 -1.53
CA LYS A 408 -2.63 -19.22 -2.14
C LYS A 408 -4.06 -19.52 -1.68
N LYS A 409 -4.46 -20.79 -1.67
CA LYS A 409 -5.80 -21.23 -1.21
C LYS A 409 -6.08 -20.87 0.25
N LEU A 410 -5.04 -20.81 1.08
CA LEU A 410 -5.12 -20.39 2.48
C LEU A 410 -5.14 -18.85 2.65
N GLY A 411 -5.12 -18.08 1.56
CA GLY A 411 -5.11 -16.63 1.56
C GLY A 411 -3.71 -16.03 1.62
N GLY A 412 -2.68 -16.80 1.26
CA GLY A 412 -1.32 -16.31 1.02
C GLY A 412 -1.26 -15.34 -0.16
N GLY A 413 -0.54 -14.23 0.02
CA GLY A 413 -0.42 -13.16 -0.97
C GLY A 413 0.97 -13.09 -1.60
N THR A 414 2.02 -13.02 -0.77
CA THR A 414 3.39 -12.76 -1.21
C THR A 414 4.40 -13.68 -0.54
N ILE A 415 5.45 -14.05 -1.27
CA ILE A 415 6.65 -14.71 -0.75
C ILE A 415 7.88 -13.92 -1.17
N VAL A 416 8.78 -13.70 -0.23
CA VAL A 416 10.12 -13.13 -0.47
C VAL A 416 11.12 -14.28 -0.58
N GLU A 417 11.72 -14.41 -1.75
CA GLU A 417 12.67 -15.46 -2.09
C GLU A 417 14.09 -14.92 -1.90
N ASN A 418 14.83 -15.55 -0.98
CA ASN A 418 16.11 -15.02 -0.48
C ASN A 418 17.35 -15.70 -1.08
N SER A 419 17.19 -16.60 -2.04
CA SER A 419 18.33 -17.22 -2.72
C SER A 419 19.01 -16.22 -3.65
N ASN A 420 20.32 -16.06 -3.45
CA ASN A 420 21.16 -15.12 -4.19
C ASN A 420 22.50 -15.77 -4.62
N GLU A 421 23.55 -14.96 -4.86
CA GLU A 421 24.85 -15.45 -5.31
C GLU A 421 25.48 -16.41 -4.29
N GLY A 422 25.77 -17.64 -4.75
CA GLY A 422 26.23 -18.75 -3.93
C GLY A 422 25.16 -19.79 -3.58
N LEU A 423 23.87 -19.46 -3.75
CA LEU A 423 22.76 -20.39 -3.48
C LEU A 423 22.09 -20.97 -4.74
N ASN A 424 22.59 -20.62 -5.92
CA ASN A 424 22.07 -21.08 -7.22
C ASN A 424 20.58 -20.72 -7.43
N ARG A 425 20.27 -19.44 -7.27
CA ARG A 425 18.91 -18.89 -7.44
C ARG A 425 18.34 -19.16 -8.84
N ASN A 426 17.01 -19.20 -8.95
CA ASN A 426 16.33 -19.41 -10.24
C ASN A 426 15.19 -18.42 -10.48
N VAL A 427 15.52 -17.24 -10.98
CA VAL A 427 14.55 -16.13 -11.19
C VAL A 427 13.45 -16.50 -12.20
N SER A 428 13.78 -17.25 -13.26
CA SER A 428 12.79 -17.73 -14.24
C SER A 428 11.72 -18.62 -13.60
N PHE A 429 12.11 -19.47 -12.64
CA PHE A 429 11.17 -20.31 -11.90
C PHE A 429 10.30 -19.49 -10.93
N MET A 430 10.85 -18.45 -10.31
CA MET A 430 10.06 -17.51 -9.49
C MET A 430 8.95 -16.85 -10.32
N ARG A 431 9.28 -16.38 -11.53
CA ARG A 431 8.29 -15.82 -12.48
C ARG A 431 7.22 -16.86 -12.85
N GLU A 432 7.62 -18.08 -13.15
CA GLU A 432 6.70 -19.17 -13.49
C GLU A 432 5.68 -19.41 -12.37
N ILE A 433 6.15 -19.48 -11.12
CA ILE A 433 5.28 -19.64 -9.93
C ILE A 433 4.29 -18.48 -9.84
N SER A 434 4.80 -17.24 -9.92
CA SER A 434 3.99 -16.03 -9.79
C SER A 434 2.85 -15.99 -10.81
N LEU A 435 3.17 -16.15 -12.09
CA LEU A 435 2.19 -16.11 -13.18
C LEU A 435 1.17 -17.24 -13.09
N LYS A 436 1.59 -18.44 -12.67
CA LYS A 436 0.71 -19.61 -12.62
C LYS A 436 -0.28 -19.58 -11.46
N HIS A 437 0.15 -19.09 -10.29
CA HIS A 437 -0.62 -19.19 -9.06
C HIS A 437 -1.16 -17.85 -8.53
N GLY A 438 -0.77 -16.72 -9.15
CA GLY A 438 -1.20 -15.38 -8.70
C GLY A 438 -0.70 -15.06 -7.29
N VAL A 439 0.49 -15.55 -6.93
CA VAL A 439 1.20 -15.24 -5.69
C VAL A 439 2.34 -14.30 -6.06
N ASN A 440 2.49 -13.17 -5.38
CA ASN A 440 3.62 -12.27 -5.65
C ASN A 440 4.90 -12.95 -5.16
N ILE A 441 5.94 -12.98 -6.00
CA ILE A 441 7.27 -13.48 -5.62
C ILE A 441 8.25 -12.32 -5.73
N ILE A 442 8.90 -11.98 -4.62
CA ILE A 442 9.90 -10.91 -4.54
C ILE A 442 11.29 -11.55 -4.50
N ALA A 443 12.12 -11.30 -5.51
CA ALA A 443 13.45 -11.88 -5.62
C ALA A 443 14.51 -11.07 -4.85
N GLY A 444 15.49 -11.75 -4.27
CA GLY A 444 16.66 -11.17 -3.61
C GLY A 444 17.89 -11.02 -4.49
N THR A 445 18.67 -9.97 -4.23
CA THR A 445 20.06 -9.80 -4.68
C THR A 445 21.03 -9.89 -3.50
N GLY A 446 22.32 -10.04 -3.77
CA GLY A 446 23.37 -10.09 -2.76
C GLY A 446 24.19 -11.37 -2.78
N TYR A 447 24.94 -11.60 -1.71
CA TYR A 447 25.90 -12.71 -1.62
C TYR A 447 25.71 -13.48 -0.32
N TYR A 448 25.78 -14.80 -0.44
CA TYR A 448 25.75 -15.70 0.70
C TYR A 448 27.13 -15.90 1.35
N VAL A 449 27.28 -16.90 2.22
CA VAL A 449 28.49 -17.10 3.03
C VAL A 449 29.74 -17.37 2.18
N LYS A 450 30.92 -17.12 2.74
CA LYS A 450 32.22 -17.32 2.06
C LYS A 450 32.35 -18.68 1.37
N ASP A 451 31.88 -19.75 2.02
CA ASP A 451 32.12 -21.12 1.59
C ASP A 451 31.32 -21.54 0.34
N THR A 452 30.36 -20.72 -0.11
CA THR A 452 29.63 -20.92 -1.36
C THR A 452 30.18 -20.13 -2.54
N GLN A 453 31.26 -19.36 -2.34
CA GLN A 453 31.74 -18.39 -3.31
C GLN A 453 32.93 -18.88 -4.13
N THR A 454 33.03 -18.41 -5.36
CA THR A 454 34.20 -18.63 -6.21
C THR A 454 35.39 -17.76 -5.76
N ARG A 455 36.61 -18.11 -6.18
CA ARG A 455 37.81 -17.30 -5.88
C ARG A 455 37.71 -15.88 -6.43
N GLU A 456 37.03 -15.70 -7.56
CA GLU A 456 36.80 -14.38 -8.17
C GLU A 456 35.86 -13.55 -7.28
N THR A 457 34.73 -14.12 -6.88
CA THR A 457 33.73 -13.46 -6.00
C THR A 457 34.34 -13.06 -4.66
N LEU A 458 35.18 -13.92 -4.06
CA LEU A 458 35.89 -13.60 -2.80
C LEU A 458 36.82 -12.38 -2.92
N GLY A 459 37.33 -12.12 -4.12
CA GLY A 459 38.23 -11.01 -4.44
C GLY A 459 37.55 -9.67 -4.69
N LEU A 460 36.22 -9.62 -4.79
CA LEU A 460 35.48 -8.39 -5.09
C LEU A 460 35.67 -7.31 -4.02
N SER A 461 35.77 -6.04 -4.44
CA SER A 461 35.69 -4.89 -3.55
C SER A 461 34.25 -4.60 -3.14
N VAL A 462 34.05 -3.80 -2.10
CA VAL A 462 32.72 -3.30 -1.69
C VAL A 462 32.03 -2.59 -2.87
N GLU A 463 32.74 -1.67 -3.53
CA GLU A 463 32.25 -0.95 -4.72
C GLU A 463 31.82 -1.90 -5.85
N ALA A 464 32.57 -2.98 -6.11
CA ALA A 464 32.20 -3.95 -7.13
C ALA A 464 30.91 -4.70 -6.76
N MET A 465 30.70 -5.02 -5.48
CA MET A 465 29.47 -5.65 -4.99
C MET A 465 28.27 -4.69 -5.11
N VAL A 466 28.44 -3.41 -4.75
CA VAL A 466 27.41 -2.37 -4.91
C VAL A 466 27.00 -2.21 -6.38
N ASN A 467 27.99 -2.15 -7.27
CA ASN A 467 27.79 -2.07 -8.72
C ASN A 467 27.17 -3.34 -9.32
N SER A 468 27.23 -4.47 -8.61
CA SER A 468 26.53 -5.71 -9.00
C SER A 468 25.08 -5.73 -8.52
N MET A 469 24.81 -5.32 -7.28
CA MET A 469 23.45 -5.38 -6.69
C MET A 469 22.53 -4.27 -7.22
N THR A 470 23.05 -3.06 -7.40
CA THR A 470 22.24 -1.88 -7.78
C THR A 470 21.51 -2.08 -9.12
N PRO A 471 22.15 -2.58 -10.20
CA PRO A 471 21.45 -2.84 -11.46
C PRO A 471 20.33 -3.89 -11.34
N GLU A 472 20.49 -4.92 -10.50
CA GLU A 472 19.42 -5.93 -10.31
C GLU A 472 18.17 -5.33 -9.68
N LEU A 473 18.33 -4.32 -8.82
CA LEU A 473 17.22 -3.60 -8.19
C LEU A 473 16.58 -2.57 -9.13
N THR A 474 17.38 -1.91 -9.97
CA THR A 474 16.96 -0.71 -10.71
C THR A 474 16.66 -0.95 -12.18
N LEU A 475 17.37 -1.88 -12.82
CA LEU A 475 17.30 -2.17 -14.26
C LEU A 475 16.73 -3.57 -14.51
N GLY A 476 17.34 -4.60 -13.92
CA GLY A 476 16.96 -6.00 -14.07
C GLY A 476 18.13 -6.94 -13.82
N CYS A 477 17.84 -8.23 -13.61
CA CYS A 477 18.83 -9.26 -13.31
C CYS A 477 19.61 -9.65 -14.57
N GLY A 478 20.88 -10.04 -14.42
CA GLY A 478 21.74 -10.39 -15.56
C GLY A 478 21.16 -11.46 -16.49
N ASP A 479 20.63 -12.55 -15.92
CA ASP A 479 20.06 -13.67 -16.69
C ASP A 479 18.64 -13.40 -17.20
N THR A 480 17.95 -12.42 -16.60
CA THR A 480 16.56 -12.06 -16.89
C THR A 480 16.41 -10.54 -16.76
N PRO A 481 16.84 -9.76 -17.78
CA PRO A 481 16.97 -8.30 -17.69
C PRO A 481 15.63 -7.57 -17.57
N ASP A 482 14.52 -8.27 -17.76
CA ASP A 482 13.15 -7.78 -17.58
C ASP A 482 12.57 -8.09 -16.18
N ILE A 483 13.35 -8.72 -15.29
CA ILE A 483 12.97 -8.98 -13.89
C ILE A 483 13.93 -8.24 -12.97
N LYS A 484 13.39 -7.45 -12.05
CA LYS A 484 14.16 -6.79 -10.99
C LYS A 484 14.06 -7.55 -9.67
N CYS A 485 15.09 -7.43 -8.85
CA CYS A 485 15.04 -7.82 -7.44
C CYS A 485 14.27 -6.76 -6.64
N GLY A 486 13.68 -7.17 -5.51
CA GLY A 486 12.94 -6.28 -4.62
C GLY A 486 13.53 -6.18 -3.21
N ILE A 487 14.55 -6.99 -2.88
CA ILE A 487 15.29 -6.91 -1.62
C ILE A 487 16.80 -7.14 -1.83
N ILE A 488 17.61 -6.71 -0.88
CA ILE A 488 19.00 -7.14 -0.71
C ILE A 488 19.00 -8.25 0.36
N GLY A 489 19.13 -9.50 -0.03
CA GLY A 489 19.10 -10.62 0.92
C GLY A 489 19.03 -12.00 0.27
N GLU A 490 19.26 -13.08 1.03
CA GLU A 490 19.83 -13.03 2.39
C GLU A 490 21.35 -12.76 2.36
N ILE A 491 21.83 -11.78 3.11
CA ILE A 491 23.28 -11.53 3.23
C ILE A 491 23.88 -12.55 4.20
N GLY A 492 24.67 -13.47 3.65
CA GLY A 492 25.25 -14.61 4.35
C GLY A 492 26.37 -14.22 5.31
N CYS A 493 26.21 -14.50 6.61
CA CYS A 493 27.25 -14.26 7.60
C CYS A 493 27.61 -15.54 8.37
N SER A 494 28.90 -15.88 8.42
CA SER A 494 29.42 -16.95 9.29
C SER A 494 29.77 -16.41 10.68
N TRP A 495 30.20 -17.30 11.58
CA TRP A 495 30.80 -16.89 12.84
C TRP A 495 32.13 -17.61 13.11
N PRO A 496 33.22 -16.88 13.39
CA PRO A 496 33.39 -15.43 13.24
C PRO A 496 33.23 -14.96 11.78
N LEU A 497 32.93 -13.68 11.57
CA LEU A 497 32.83 -13.10 10.22
C LEU A 497 34.17 -13.16 9.47
N TYR A 498 34.13 -13.64 8.23
CA TYR A 498 35.26 -13.52 7.29
C TYR A 498 35.33 -12.13 6.66
N ASP A 499 36.51 -11.74 6.16
CA ASP A 499 36.71 -10.45 5.48
C ASP A 499 35.76 -10.26 4.30
N PHE A 500 35.47 -11.33 3.55
CA PHE A 500 34.48 -11.32 2.48
C PHE A 500 33.09 -10.91 2.99
N GLU A 501 32.61 -11.56 4.05
CA GLU A 501 31.27 -11.34 4.61
C GLU A 501 31.17 -9.93 5.22
N ARG A 502 32.24 -9.40 5.82
CA ARG A 502 32.31 -7.99 6.26
C ARG A 502 32.12 -7.03 5.10
N LYS A 503 32.81 -7.25 3.97
CA LYS A 503 32.63 -6.46 2.75
C LYS A 503 31.20 -6.56 2.21
N THR A 504 30.59 -7.74 2.26
CA THR A 504 29.21 -7.93 1.81
C THR A 504 28.21 -7.16 2.68
N ILE A 505 28.38 -7.15 4.02
CA ILE A 505 27.54 -6.35 4.91
C ILE A 505 27.69 -4.85 4.60
N GLN A 506 28.92 -4.37 4.36
CA GLN A 506 29.18 -2.99 3.98
C GLN A 506 28.51 -2.62 2.64
N ALA A 507 28.68 -3.48 1.63
CA ALA A 507 28.07 -3.27 0.32
C ALA A 507 26.53 -3.26 0.39
N ALA A 508 25.92 -4.08 1.25
CA ALA A 508 24.49 -4.05 1.50
C ALA A 508 24.04 -2.72 2.13
N GLY A 509 24.83 -2.17 3.07
CA GLY A 509 24.63 -0.83 3.64
C GLY A 509 24.66 0.27 2.57
N GLU A 510 25.74 0.35 1.81
CA GLU A 510 25.93 1.36 0.75
C GLU A 510 24.85 1.26 -0.34
N THR A 511 24.50 0.04 -0.75
CA THR A 511 23.44 -0.18 -1.74
C THR A 511 22.08 0.24 -1.20
N GLN A 512 21.78 -0.09 0.07
CA GLN A 512 20.52 0.32 0.68
C GLN A 512 20.42 1.83 0.83
N GLU A 513 21.49 2.51 1.23
CA GLU A 513 21.52 3.97 1.33
C GLU A 513 21.20 4.62 -0.03
N CYS A 514 21.77 4.09 -1.12
CA CYS A 514 21.56 4.65 -2.46
C CYS A 514 20.19 4.33 -3.07
N THR A 515 19.56 3.22 -2.68
CA THR A 515 18.34 2.71 -3.35
C THR A 515 17.09 2.76 -2.49
N GLY A 516 17.23 2.89 -1.17
CA GLY A 516 16.13 2.78 -0.22
C GLY A 516 15.58 1.36 -0.03
N CYS A 517 16.23 0.35 -0.60
CA CYS A 517 15.77 -1.04 -0.67
C CYS A 517 15.78 -1.75 0.71
N PRO A 518 14.81 -2.62 1.04
CA PRO A 518 14.89 -3.53 2.19
C PRO A 518 16.12 -4.45 2.18
N VAL A 519 16.66 -4.76 3.37
CA VAL A 519 17.84 -5.64 3.55
C VAL A 519 17.54 -6.75 4.55
N MET A 520 18.00 -7.97 4.27
CA MET A 520 17.87 -9.12 5.16
C MET A 520 19.21 -9.83 5.38
N PHE A 521 19.49 -10.22 6.63
CA PHE A 521 20.73 -10.85 7.05
C PHE A 521 20.55 -12.26 7.62
N HIS A 522 21.47 -13.15 7.24
CA HIS A 522 21.67 -14.46 7.82
C HIS A 522 22.73 -14.40 8.92
N PRO A 523 22.41 -14.46 10.22
CA PRO A 523 23.44 -14.47 11.23
C PRO A 523 24.11 -15.84 11.37
N GLY A 524 25.42 -15.79 11.66
CA GLY A 524 26.15 -16.94 12.16
C GLY A 524 25.52 -17.49 13.45
N ARG A 525 25.79 -18.76 13.76
CA ARG A 525 25.23 -19.49 14.91
C ARG A 525 25.89 -19.08 16.23
N HIS A 526 25.84 -17.79 16.56
CA HIS A 526 26.46 -17.26 17.76
C HIS A 526 25.72 -16.04 18.29
N TYR A 527 25.58 -15.95 19.61
CA TYR A 527 24.83 -14.91 20.30
C TYR A 527 25.24 -13.47 19.93
N ASN A 528 26.54 -13.23 19.69
CA ASN A 528 27.06 -11.90 19.33
C ASN A 528 26.95 -11.54 17.83
N ALA A 529 26.55 -12.48 16.96
CA ALA A 529 26.53 -12.24 15.52
C ALA A 529 25.53 -11.14 15.09
N PRO A 530 24.28 -11.10 15.61
CA PRO A 530 23.32 -10.06 15.22
C PRO A 530 23.80 -8.62 15.52
N GLU A 531 24.44 -8.42 16.67
CA GLU A 531 24.95 -7.10 17.08
C GLU A 531 26.15 -6.66 16.22
N GLU A 532 27.08 -7.57 15.92
CA GLU A 532 28.22 -7.25 15.04
C GLU A 532 27.76 -6.90 13.62
N ILE A 533 26.80 -7.64 13.07
CA ILE A 533 26.22 -7.37 11.74
C ILE A 533 25.49 -6.02 11.74
N PHE A 534 24.64 -5.76 12.73
CA PHE A 534 23.92 -4.49 12.87
C PHE A 534 24.89 -3.30 12.88
N ARG A 535 25.97 -3.40 13.66
CA ARG A 535 26.98 -2.35 13.76
C ARG A 535 27.67 -2.10 12.41
N ILE A 536 28.14 -3.14 11.73
CA ILE A 536 28.83 -2.98 10.44
C ILE A 536 27.90 -2.40 9.37
N TYR A 537 26.64 -2.86 9.32
CA TYR A 537 25.65 -2.39 8.38
C TYR A 537 25.32 -0.91 8.58
N THR A 538 25.06 -0.50 9.82
CA THR A 538 24.73 0.89 10.15
C THR A 538 25.92 1.84 10.01
N GLU A 539 27.14 1.40 10.33
CA GLU A 539 28.38 2.15 10.08
C GLU A 539 28.62 2.40 8.58
N ALA A 540 28.13 1.51 7.70
CA ALA A 540 28.22 1.64 6.25
C ALA A 540 27.11 2.49 5.62
N GLY A 541 26.27 3.16 6.41
CA GLY A 541 25.16 4.00 5.93
C GLY A 541 23.78 3.33 5.94
N GLY A 542 23.71 2.05 6.33
CA GLY A 542 22.47 1.29 6.38
C GLY A 542 21.46 1.80 7.42
N ASP A 543 20.19 1.94 7.04
CA ASP A 543 19.08 2.28 7.93
C ASP A 543 18.57 1.03 8.65
N ALA A 544 18.70 1.01 9.98
CA ALA A 544 18.15 -0.04 10.84
C ALA A 544 16.66 -0.35 10.55
N LYS A 545 15.86 0.64 10.14
CA LYS A 545 14.43 0.44 9.81
C LYS A 545 14.20 -0.38 8.54
N LYS A 546 15.20 -0.55 7.69
CA LYS A 546 15.18 -1.39 6.47
C LYS A 546 15.78 -2.77 6.70
N MET A 547 16.40 -2.98 7.86
CA MET A 547 17.11 -4.21 8.20
C MET A 547 16.17 -5.25 8.82
N VAL A 548 16.27 -6.47 8.31
CA VAL A 548 15.75 -7.70 8.93
C VAL A 548 16.92 -8.54 9.40
N MET A 549 16.83 -9.01 10.64
CA MET A 549 17.73 -10.03 11.16
C MET A 549 16.98 -11.36 11.23
N GLY A 550 17.38 -12.28 10.35
CA GLY A 550 16.85 -13.64 10.29
C GLY A 550 17.29 -14.50 11.47
N HIS A 551 16.70 -15.69 11.58
CA HIS A 551 17.13 -16.77 12.45
C HIS A 551 17.29 -16.41 13.94
N LEU A 552 16.55 -15.41 14.43
CA LEU A 552 16.61 -15.04 15.85
C LEU A 552 16.09 -16.16 16.75
N ASP A 553 15.26 -17.06 16.22
CA ASP A 553 14.80 -18.29 16.87
C ASP A 553 15.94 -19.08 17.51
N ARG A 554 17.06 -19.21 16.78
CA ARG A 554 18.21 -20.06 17.13
C ARG A 554 19.42 -19.29 17.62
N THR A 555 19.36 -17.96 17.69
CA THR A 555 20.55 -17.12 17.90
C THR A 555 20.50 -16.32 19.22
N ILE A 556 19.35 -15.72 19.56
CA ILE A 556 19.19 -14.96 20.80
C ILE A 556 18.23 -15.69 21.74
N HIS A 557 18.74 -16.51 22.65
CA HIS A 557 17.87 -17.36 23.48
C HIS A 557 17.19 -16.63 24.64
N LYS A 558 17.85 -15.61 25.22
CA LYS A 558 17.33 -14.86 26.37
C LYS A 558 16.30 -13.82 25.92
N LEU A 559 15.16 -13.76 26.60
CA LEU A 559 14.06 -12.82 26.27
C LEU A 559 14.46 -11.36 26.46
N ASP A 560 15.18 -11.03 27.54
CA ASP A 560 15.64 -9.65 27.79
C ASP A 560 16.59 -9.17 26.69
N ALA A 561 17.54 -10.02 26.28
CA ALA A 561 18.46 -9.73 25.18
C ALA A 561 17.75 -9.57 23.83
N LEU A 562 16.65 -10.30 23.62
CA LEU A 562 15.82 -10.16 22.43
C LEU A 562 15.11 -8.79 22.42
N VAL A 563 14.62 -8.33 23.56
CA VAL A 563 14.03 -7.00 23.72
C VAL A 563 15.07 -5.90 23.51
N GLU A 564 16.27 -6.07 24.07
CA GLU A 564 17.41 -5.16 23.85
C GLU A 564 17.75 -5.06 22.36
N TYR A 565 17.85 -6.19 21.65
CA TYR A 565 18.09 -6.20 20.21
C TYR A 565 16.97 -5.51 19.42
N ALA A 566 15.70 -5.82 19.73
CA ALA A 566 14.55 -5.19 19.08
C ALA A 566 14.54 -3.65 19.27
N SER A 567 15.06 -3.16 20.39
CA SER A 567 15.17 -1.71 20.68
C SER A 567 16.11 -0.96 19.73
N LEU A 568 16.98 -1.66 19.00
CA LEU A 568 17.85 -1.08 17.98
C LEU A 568 17.10 -0.64 16.71
N GLY A 569 15.83 -1.07 16.55
CA GLY A 569 14.93 -0.61 15.49
C GLY A 569 14.87 -1.47 14.22
N SER A 570 15.65 -2.56 14.16
CA SER A 570 15.56 -3.59 13.11
C SER A 570 14.33 -4.47 13.29
N TYR A 571 13.92 -5.13 12.20
CA TYR A 571 12.93 -6.19 12.27
C TYR A 571 13.56 -7.47 12.82
N CYS A 572 12.88 -8.07 13.78
CA CYS A 572 13.18 -9.37 14.36
C CYS A 572 12.40 -10.45 13.61
N GLU A 573 13.09 -11.31 12.87
CA GLU A 573 12.44 -12.36 12.11
C GLU A 573 12.50 -13.72 12.82
N TYR A 574 11.35 -14.38 12.82
CA TYR A 574 11.15 -15.76 13.24
C TYR A 574 10.86 -16.61 12.00
N ASP A 575 11.91 -17.04 11.33
CA ASP A 575 11.85 -17.70 10.02
C ASP A 575 11.99 -19.21 10.10
N LEU A 576 12.12 -19.82 11.29
CA LEU A 576 12.33 -21.27 11.42
C LEU A 576 11.08 -22.07 11.79
N PHE A 577 9.87 -21.56 11.49
CA PHE A 577 8.63 -22.29 11.80
C PHE A 577 8.57 -23.69 11.16
N GLY A 578 8.11 -24.65 11.94
CA GLY A 578 8.08 -26.07 11.58
C GLY A 578 9.42 -26.81 11.74
N ILE A 579 10.51 -26.13 12.12
CA ILE A 579 11.77 -26.81 12.51
C ILE A 579 11.73 -27.15 14.00
N GLU A 580 11.42 -28.41 14.28
CA GLU A 580 11.40 -29.00 15.63
C GLU A 580 12.28 -30.26 15.67
N ILE A 581 13.58 -30.07 15.94
CA ILE A 581 14.57 -31.16 15.92
C ILE A 581 15.34 -31.18 17.24
N SER A 582 15.67 -32.39 17.73
CA SER A 582 16.42 -32.55 18.98
C SER A 582 17.92 -32.39 18.80
N HIS A 583 18.41 -32.47 17.56
CA HIS A 583 19.83 -32.38 17.24
C HIS A 583 20.05 -31.50 16.01
N TYR A 584 20.40 -30.23 16.23
CA TYR A 584 20.76 -29.32 15.15
C TYR A 584 22.20 -29.59 14.69
N GLN A 585 22.36 -30.21 13.51
CA GLN A 585 23.67 -30.67 13.05
C GLN A 585 24.69 -29.55 12.80
N LEU A 586 24.19 -28.35 12.49
CA LEU A 586 25.03 -27.19 12.17
C LEU A 586 25.49 -26.42 13.41
N ASP A 587 24.84 -26.64 14.56
CA ASP A 587 25.33 -26.22 15.88
C ASP A 587 24.68 -27.07 16.98
N ARG A 588 25.46 -27.99 17.55
CA ARG A 588 24.98 -28.93 18.58
C ARG A 588 24.70 -28.28 19.94
N SER A 589 25.11 -27.03 20.13
CA SER A 589 24.86 -26.30 21.38
C SER A 589 23.48 -25.64 21.41
N VAL A 590 22.79 -25.59 20.26
CA VAL A 590 21.48 -24.96 20.12
C VAL A 590 20.37 -25.98 20.32
N ASP A 591 19.54 -25.71 21.33
CA ASP A 591 18.23 -26.35 21.48
C ASP A 591 17.21 -25.63 20.60
N MET A 592 16.78 -26.28 19.50
CA MET A 592 15.82 -25.69 18.59
C MET A 592 14.46 -25.49 19.27
N PRO A 593 13.89 -24.28 19.25
CA PRO A 593 12.57 -24.06 19.82
C PRO A 593 11.50 -24.79 19.00
N SER A 594 10.45 -25.25 19.68
CA SER A 594 9.18 -25.61 19.05
C SER A 594 8.43 -24.38 18.56
N ASP A 595 7.45 -24.57 17.68
CA ASP A 595 6.59 -23.47 17.22
C ASP A 595 5.80 -22.86 18.37
N ALA A 596 5.43 -23.67 19.38
CA ALA A 596 4.81 -23.16 20.59
C ALA A 596 5.74 -22.21 21.38
N GLN A 597 7.05 -22.50 21.43
CA GLN A 597 8.04 -21.62 22.04
C GLN A 597 8.29 -20.38 21.18
N ARG A 598 8.33 -20.48 19.84
CA ARG A 598 8.40 -19.32 18.93
C ARG A 598 7.24 -18.37 19.16
N ILE A 599 6.00 -18.89 19.20
CA ILE A 599 4.79 -18.09 19.47
C ILE A 599 4.89 -17.38 20.83
N ALA A 600 5.38 -18.06 21.88
CA ALA A 600 5.55 -17.45 23.20
C ALA A 600 6.56 -16.30 23.18
N ARG A 601 7.64 -16.43 22.41
CA ARG A 601 8.67 -15.39 22.25
C ARG A 601 8.16 -14.20 21.43
N ILE A 602 7.42 -14.46 20.34
CA ILE A 602 6.72 -13.43 19.56
C ILE A 602 5.75 -12.66 20.46
N LYS A 603 4.93 -13.38 21.25
CA LYS A 603 4.03 -12.74 22.22
C LYS A 603 4.80 -11.86 23.21
N HIS A 604 5.94 -12.31 23.70
CA HIS A 604 6.77 -11.52 24.60
C HIS A 604 7.25 -10.20 23.95
N LEU A 605 7.65 -10.22 22.68
CA LEU A 605 8.00 -8.99 21.94
C LEU A 605 6.78 -8.06 21.77
N VAL A 606 5.61 -8.61 21.42
CA VAL A 606 4.36 -7.84 21.29
C VAL A 606 4.02 -7.17 22.62
N ASP A 607 4.06 -7.92 23.73
CA ASP A 607 3.71 -7.43 25.07
C ASP A 607 4.68 -6.34 25.56
N ASN A 608 5.91 -6.28 25.01
CA ASN A 608 6.91 -5.24 25.27
C ASN A 608 6.87 -4.07 24.26
N GLY A 609 5.87 -4.00 23.38
CA GLY A 609 5.67 -2.88 22.46
C GLY A 609 6.42 -2.99 21.12
N PHE A 610 6.99 -4.15 20.80
CA PHE A 610 7.74 -4.39 19.56
C PHE A 610 6.91 -5.09 18.47
N GLY A 611 5.57 -5.08 18.57
CA GLY A 611 4.69 -5.76 17.62
C GLY A 611 4.85 -5.30 16.16
N ASP A 612 5.29 -4.06 15.93
CA ASP A 612 5.53 -3.49 14.60
C ASP A 612 6.92 -3.84 14.02
N LYS A 613 7.69 -4.69 14.73
CA LYS A 613 9.06 -5.10 14.37
C LYS A 613 9.24 -6.60 14.28
N ILE A 614 8.16 -7.34 14.07
CA ILE A 614 8.17 -8.80 13.99
C ILE A 614 7.82 -9.24 12.58
N LEU A 615 8.62 -10.14 12.02
CA LEU A 615 8.37 -10.85 10.77
C LEU A 615 8.43 -12.36 11.01
N VAL A 616 7.80 -13.14 10.13
CA VAL A 616 7.76 -14.60 10.24
C VAL A 616 7.83 -15.27 8.88
N ALA A 617 8.46 -16.45 8.86
CA ALA A 617 8.53 -17.31 7.69
C ALA A 617 8.90 -18.75 8.09
N HIS A 618 9.20 -19.60 7.11
CA HIS A 618 9.61 -20.98 7.34
C HIS A 618 11.06 -21.27 6.93
N ASP A 619 11.69 -20.48 6.06
CA ASP A 619 13.02 -20.77 5.52
C ASP A 619 13.05 -22.21 4.93
N ILE A 620 12.09 -22.56 4.07
CA ILE A 620 12.08 -23.92 3.48
C ILE A 620 13.24 -24.07 2.48
N HIS A 621 14.39 -24.59 2.95
CA HIS A 621 15.58 -24.86 2.13
C HIS A 621 15.91 -26.35 1.92
N THR A 622 15.10 -27.28 2.44
CA THR A 622 15.34 -28.74 2.31
C THR A 622 14.11 -29.50 1.87
N VAL A 623 14.30 -30.51 1.01
CA VAL A 623 13.22 -31.22 0.29
C VAL A 623 12.21 -31.90 1.23
N HIS A 624 12.66 -32.51 2.33
CA HIS A 624 11.79 -33.20 3.29
C HIS A 624 10.76 -32.30 3.98
N ARG A 625 10.92 -30.97 3.88
CA ARG A 625 10.00 -29.97 4.44
C ARG A 625 8.84 -29.63 3.50
N LEU A 626 8.91 -30.04 2.23
CA LEU A 626 7.79 -29.97 1.29
C LEU A 626 6.77 -31.07 1.57
N LYS A 627 5.47 -30.80 1.36
CA LYS A 627 4.41 -31.77 1.70
C LYS A 627 4.50 -33.07 0.93
N ALA A 628 4.92 -33.01 -0.33
CA ALA A 628 5.11 -34.20 -1.17
C ALA A 628 6.12 -35.21 -0.57
N TYR A 629 6.99 -34.74 0.32
CA TYR A 629 8.01 -35.54 0.99
C TYR A 629 7.71 -35.71 2.49
N GLY A 630 6.46 -35.47 2.91
CA GLY A 630 6.01 -35.62 4.29
C GLY A 630 6.27 -34.41 5.18
N GLY A 631 6.71 -33.27 4.62
CA GLY A 631 6.89 -32.03 5.35
C GLY A 631 5.62 -31.22 5.56
N HIS A 632 5.78 -29.99 6.05
CA HIS A 632 4.68 -29.09 6.37
C HIS A 632 4.32 -28.11 5.24
N GLY A 633 5.26 -27.84 4.33
CA GLY A 633 5.09 -26.94 3.19
C GLY A 633 4.84 -25.47 3.57
N TYR A 634 4.72 -24.61 2.56
CA TYR A 634 4.54 -23.16 2.76
C TYR A 634 3.20 -22.78 3.40
N GLY A 635 2.21 -23.69 3.46
CA GLY A 635 0.92 -23.41 4.10
C GLY A 635 0.93 -23.48 5.63
N HIS A 636 2.03 -23.92 6.26
CA HIS A 636 2.04 -24.30 7.67
C HIS A 636 1.70 -23.15 8.63
N ILE A 637 2.30 -21.96 8.44
CA ILE A 637 2.03 -20.80 9.29
C ILE A 637 0.53 -20.44 9.26
N LEU A 638 -0.07 -20.31 8.08
CA LEU A 638 -1.48 -19.91 7.96
C LEU A 638 -2.42 -20.98 8.52
N LYS A 639 -2.10 -22.26 8.29
CA LYS A 639 -2.98 -23.38 8.63
C LYS A 639 -2.91 -23.78 10.11
N ASN A 640 -1.73 -23.75 10.71
CA ASN A 640 -1.47 -24.34 12.03
C ASN A 640 -0.98 -23.31 13.04
N VAL A 641 -0.06 -22.41 12.65
CA VAL A 641 0.56 -21.45 13.58
C VAL A 641 -0.39 -20.29 13.90
N VAL A 642 -1.07 -19.71 12.90
CA VAL A 642 -2.01 -18.59 13.11
C VAL A 642 -3.15 -18.95 14.07
N PRO A 643 -3.87 -20.09 13.90
CA PRO A 643 -4.84 -20.52 14.90
C PRO A 643 -4.22 -20.66 16.29
N LYS A 644 -2.98 -21.16 16.38
CA LYS A 644 -2.29 -21.32 17.65
C LYS A 644 -1.87 -19.99 18.28
N MET A 645 -1.52 -18.98 17.48
CA MET A 645 -1.24 -17.61 17.96
C MET A 645 -2.48 -17.01 18.62
N LEU A 646 -3.66 -17.18 18.01
CA LEU A 646 -4.95 -16.75 18.58
C LEU A 646 -5.23 -17.47 19.90
N ASP A 647 -5.10 -18.81 19.94
CA ASP A 647 -5.28 -19.61 21.16
C ASP A 647 -4.34 -19.18 22.30
N ARG A 648 -3.17 -18.62 21.96
CA ARG A 648 -2.16 -18.14 22.91
C ARG A 648 -2.32 -16.66 23.28
N GLY A 649 -3.39 -16.02 22.82
CA GLY A 649 -3.78 -14.67 23.22
C GLY A 649 -3.10 -13.55 22.44
N LEU A 650 -2.56 -13.81 21.24
CA LEU A 650 -2.30 -12.72 20.29
C LEU A 650 -3.63 -12.27 19.67
N SER A 651 -3.83 -10.95 19.55
CA SER A 651 -4.99 -10.41 18.85
C SER A 651 -4.88 -10.62 17.35
N GLN A 652 -6.04 -10.63 16.66
CA GLN A 652 -6.05 -10.65 15.19
C GLN A 652 -5.27 -9.46 14.61
N GLU A 653 -5.36 -8.28 15.23
CA GLU A 653 -4.60 -7.09 14.84
C GLU A 653 -3.08 -7.32 14.93
N ALA A 654 -2.57 -7.94 15.99
CA ALA A 654 -1.15 -8.25 16.11
C ALA A 654 -0.69 -9.25 15.05
N ILE A 655 -1.52 -10.25 14.74
CA ILE A 655 -1.25 -11.24 13.68
C ILE A 655 -1.26 -10.57 12.30
N ASP A 656 -2.21 -9.67 12.05
CA ASP A 656 -2.30 -8.93 10.79
C ASP A 656 -1.11 -7.97 10.65
N LYS A 657 -0.63 -7.36 11.74
CA LYS A 657 0.65 -6.62 11.71
C LYS A 657 1.80 -7.51 11.26
N ILE A 658 1.97 -8.67 11.90
CA ILE A 658 3.05 -9.63 11.59
C ILE A 658 3.01 -10.11 10.14
N LEU A 659 1.81 -10.40 9.60
CA LEU A 659 1.67 -11.04 8.29
C LEU A 659 1.41 -10.06 7.14
N ILE A 660 0.97 -8.83 7.40
CA ILE A 660 0.49 -7.90 6.38
C ILE A 660 1.21 -6.55 6.51
N SER A 661 1.02 -5.85 7.63
CA SER A 661 1.48 -4.46 7.77
C SER A 661 3.00 -4.34 7.91
N ASN A 662 3.63 -5.20 8.71
CA ASN A 662 5.08 -5.19 8.94
C ASN A 662 5.84 -5.56 7.65
N PRO A 663 5.51 -6.67 6.95
CA PRO A 663 6.16 -6.98 5.67
C PRO A 663 5.96 -5.86 4.65
N SER A 664 4.75 -5.28 4.54
CA SER A 664 4.49 -4.19 3.59
C SER A 664 5.29 -2.93 3.89
N THR A 665 5.43 -2.58 5.18
CA THR A 665 6.22 -1.43 5.60
C THR A 665 7.71 -1.67 5.35
N TRP A 666 8.20 -2.87 5.65
CA TRP A 666 9.59 -3.25 5.39
C TRP A 666 9.92 -3.22 3.89
N LEU A 667 9.08 -3.83 3.06
CA LEU A 667 9.31 -4.00 1.62
C LEU A 667 9.17 -2.71 0.79
N THR A 668 8.67 -1.63 1.38
CA THR A 668 8.55 -0.33 0.70
C THR A 668 9.94 0.28 0.54
N PHE A 669 10.33 0.71 -0.67
CA PHE A 669 11.57 1.47 -0.88
C PHE A 669 11.41 2.87 -0.26
N SER A 670 12.43 3.38 0.44
CA SER A 670 12.38 4.72 1.09
C SER A 670 12.77 5.86 0.17
#